data_AF-A0A1V4HJ71-F1
#
_entry.id   AF-A0A1V4HJ71-F1
#
_cell.length_a   1.000
_cell.length_b   1.000
_cell.length_c   1.000
_cell.angle_alpha   90.00
_cell.angle_beta   90.00
_cell.angle_gamma   90.00
#
_symmetry.space_group_name_H-M   'P 1'
#
loop_
_entity.id
_entity.type
_entity.pdbx_description
1 polymer ?
#
loop_
_entity_poly.entity_id
_entity_poly.type
_entity_poly.pdbx_seq_one_letter_code
_entity_poly.pdbx_strand_id
1 'polypeptide(L)'
;MNVERRYGVRPKIKEREALTSYLFRIAEANGTEFTKILQHINVRTYYQMQSRRYSHLDLFPFKQINTFLLSQLLCMSEEKLLNHTFYPAVVKFYNNPLDEIDNISLQLSLLLETNYRRFCRKCLLHSNGFQLLWQIKDIKVCDIHGITLQSTCNKCGKRQSYIRNQMKEIICGYCSFPLSYGNDEDDAPVNYDDLILNQNKLYTIWKRLLYSNKDFTVNIGHFDRKQSLALRMLYFGQSKERSYKNSHIQFLNKDEIKFLRLLLRGQRTKIKLSIIGIMIRFLMKSEIAIDEFGSISVNQDYINSILDNNPKIELGTCQTPWCKSRGTHDDMLKYELLTRGNETHHSSAICKSCFIPYGYQRNTEVWSEIGNVSNLILKYIQPMLEAGLSRNRMVELIPGISLIKVNELIGYMYNQILIPTEFRYLRDLKPDSELVSKFEKLWNEAGNYKKRMAQKAKSIFGWNLLNFYYNYYNNEVQLYLLSKSRKQEKEPRVHKELSNKLADYMDACDREKRVFSLKEFHEVYGVSIHILNYYNLYDEVAAAREAQKESIKSDQRNHYWSVTREYVTRMLESEIPFNCNSIYIAIGKGRAWLVQNCPDLAQWINDQVKVSQQQQEAITNRREKKIIEETIQYFIDQDIRISKKNVAKYSQIKIEKLVGETELGIYYNEVIDGLITAN
;
A
#
# COMPACT_ATOMS: atom_id res chain seq x y z
N MET A 1 50.75 -14.15 -10.63
CA MET A 1 50.85 -12.94 -11.48
C MET A 1 50.84 -11.74 -10.56
N ASN A 2 51.90 -10.93 -10.55
CA ASN A 2 51.86 -9.62 -9.89
C ASN A 2 50.71 -8.85 -10.52
N VAL A 3 49.64 -8.60 -9.76
CA VAL A 3 48.58 -7.68 -10.17
C VAL A 3 49.20 -6.29 -10.05
N GLU A 4 50.04 -5.94 -11.03
CA GLU A 4 50.65 -4.62 -11.13
C GLU A 4 49.55 -3.56 -11.09
N ARG A 5 49.86 -2.43 -10.48
CA ARG A 5 48.96 -1.30 -10.22
C ARG A 5 48.47 -0.70 -11.55
N ARG A 6 47.49 -1.34 -12.21
CA ARG A 6 47.01 -0.98 -13.56
C ARG A 6 46.34 0.41 -13.65
N TYR A 7 45.77 0.91 -12.56
CA TYR A 7 45.16 2.24 -12.51
C TYR A 7 46.07 3.19 -11.73
N GLY A 8 46.83 4.02 -12.47
CA GLY A 8 47.80 4.96 -11.91
C GLY A 8 47.14 6.18 -11.26
N VAL A 9 46.02 6.65 -11.82
CA VAL A 9 45.27 7.79 -11.30
C VAL A 9 44.07 7.30 -10.49
N ARG A 10 43.98 7.69 -9.21
CA ARG A 10 42.95 7.20 -8.29
C ARG A 10 42.26 8.38 -7.62
N PRO A 11 41.21 8.95 -8.23
CA PRO A 11 40.38 9.93 -7.55
C PRO A 11 40.00 9.46 -6.14
N LYS A 12 39.88 10.42 -5.22
CA LYS A 12 39.31 10.14 -3.90
C LYS A 12 37.81 9.82 -4.07
N ILE A 13 37.38 8.70 -3.51
CA ILE A 13 35.98 8.35 -3.42
C ILE A 13 35.27 9.36 -2.51
N LYS A 14 34.12 9.88 -2.96
CA LYS A 14 33.39 10.95 -2.26
C LYS A 14 32.43 10.35 -1.25
N GLU A 15 32.09 11.13 -0.22
CA GLU A 15 31.10 10.69 0.77
C GLU A 15 29.76 10.37 0.07
N ARG A 16 29.13 9.25 0.41
CA ARG A 16 27.84 8.77 -0.13
C ARG A 16 27.83 8.45 -1.64
N GLU A 17 28.97 8.57 -2.31
CA GLU A 17 29.12 8.15 -3.70
C GLU A 17 28.82 6.66 -3.84
N ALA A 18 28.12 6.26 -4.89
CA ALA A 18 27.93 4.84 -5.18
C ALA A 18 29.21 4.24 -5.78
N LEU A 19 29.47 2.96 -5.53
CA LEU A 19 30.64 2.26 -6.08
C LEU A 19 30.71 2.36 -7.61
N THR A 20 29.59 2.20 -8.32
CA THR A 20 29.57 2.34 -9.78
C THR A 20 29.94 3.74 -10.25
N SER A 21 29.51 4.79 -9.54
CA SER A 21 29.90 6.18 -9.82
C SER A 21 31.40 6.36 -9.68
N TYR A 22 31.96 5.83 -8.59
CA TYR A 22 33.39 5.89 -8.35
C TYR A 22 34.19 5.18 -9.45
N LEU A 23 33.72 4.01 -9.89
CA LEU A 23 34.36 3.26 -10.97
C LEU A 23 34.28 3.97 -12.33
N PHE A 24 33.24 4.76 -12.61
CA PHE A 24 33.22 5.63 -13.81
C PHE A 24 34.33 6.67 -13.75
N ARG A 25 34.52 7.30 -12.58
CA ARG A 25 35.59 8.28 -12.37
C ARG A 25 36.98 7.68 -12.49
N ILE A 26 37.15 6.45 -11.99
CA ILE A 26 38.39 5.69 -12.17
C ILE A 26 38.64 5.41 -13.66
N ALA A 27 37.60 4.99 -14.40
CA ALA A 27 37.72 4.72 -15.83
C ALA A 27 38.16 5.97 -16.60
N GLU A 28 37.48 7.09 -16.36
CA GLU A 28 37.77 8.37 -17.00
C GLU A 28 39.17 8.90 -16.66
N ALA A 29 39.55 8.90 -15.37
CA ALA A 29 40.85 9.38 -14.93
C ALA A 29 42.04 8.57 -15.47
N ASN A 30 41.81 7.33 -15.91
CA ASN A 30 42.84 6.47 -16.51
C ASN A 30 42.63 6.26 -18.01
N GLY A 31 41.76 7.04 -18.67
CA GLY A 31 41.52 6.92 -20.11
C GLY A 31 41.05 5.53 -20.55
N THR A 32 40.33 4.81 -19.71
CA THR A 32 39.84 3.44 -19.97
C THR A 32 38.31 3.37 -19.96
N GLU A 33 37.76 2.25 -20.41
CA GLU A 33 36.31 2.01 -20.37
C GLU A 33 35.91 1.34 -19.05
N PHE A 34 34.75 1.69 -18.52
CA PHE A 34 34.19 1.04 -17.34
C PHE A 34 34.07 -0.49 -17.49
N THR A 35 33.70 -0.97 -18.67
CA THR A 35 33.62 -2.41 -19.01
C THR A 35 34.97 -3.10 -18.90
N LYS A 36 36.08 -2.43 -19.25
CA LYS A 36 37.44 -2.97 -19.12
C LYS A 36 37.82 -3.15 -17.65
N ILE A 37 37.41 -2.23 -16.78
CA ILE A 37 37.57 -2.40 -15.34
C ILE A 37 36.83 -3.64 -14.86
N LEU A 38 35.57 -3.80 -15.26
CA LEU A 38 34.77 -4.97 -14.89
C LEU A 38 35.39 -6.27 -15.40
N GLN A 39 35.92 -6.30 -16.63
CA GLN A 39 36.60 -7.47 -17.19
C GLN A 39 37.76 -7.96 -16.31
N HIS A 40 38.51 -7.05 -15.69
CA HIS A 40 39.64 -7.41 -14.83
C HIS A 40 39.22 -7.99 -13.48
N ILE A 41 38.02 -7.69 -13.00
CA ILE A 41 37.55 -8.08 -11.65
C ILE A 41 36.39 -9.07 -11.67
N ASN A 42 35.91 -9.49 -12.83
CA ASN A 42 34.75 -10.37 -12.94
C ASN A 42 35.06 -11.78 -12.38
N VAL A 43 34.14 -12.32 -11.56
CA VAL A 43 34.26 -13.68 -11.00
C VAL A 43 33.90 -14.75 -12.04
N ARG A 44 33.13 -14.39 -13.08
CA ARG A 44 32.64 -15.30 -14.12
C ARG A 44 33.37 -15.09 -15.44
N THR A 45 33.40 -16.13 -16.27
CA THR A 45 33.85 -16.01 -17.67
C THR A 45 33.05 -14.90 -18.38
N TYR A 46 33.75 -14.08 -19.16
CA TYR A 46 33.33 -12.81 -19.77
C TYR A 46 31.91 -12.77 -20.36
N TYR A 47 31.41 -13.90 -20.89
CA TYR A 47 30.16 -14.00 -21.64
C TYR A 47 28.86 -13.89 -20.82
N GLN A 48 28.90 -13.76 -19.48
CA GLN A 48 27.69 -13.79 -18.65
C GLN A 48 27.27 -12.46 -17.98
N MET A 49 28.05 -11.39 -18.10
CA MET A 49 27.62 -10.08 -17.56
C MET A 49 26.65 -9.40 -18.53
N GLN A 50 25.38 -9.79 -18.46
CA GLN A 50 24.31 -9.04 -19.13
C GLN A 50 24.22 -7.64 -18.52
N SER A 51 24.23 -6.60 -19.37
CA SER A 51 24.21 -5.19 -18.97
C SER A 51 23.06 -4.82 -18.03
N ARG A 52 21.95 -5.57 -18.09
CA ARG A 52 20.78 -5.40 -17.21
C ARG A 52 21.06 -5.64 -15.73
N ARG A 53 22.19 -6.26 -15.36
CA ARG A 53 22.49 -6.60 -13.97
C ARG A 53 23.48 -5.67 -13.30
N TYR A 54 23.98 -4.64 -13.98
CA TYR A 54 25.04 -3.80 -13.41
C TYR A 54 24.66 -3.06 -12.13
N SER A 55 23.37 -2.81 -11.88
CA SER A 55 22.90 -2.27 -10.60
C SER A 55 23.33 -3.12 -9.41
N HIS A 56 23.53 -4.43 -9.59
CA HIS A 56 23.95 -5.34 -8.53
C HIS A 56 25.37 -5.04 -7.99
N LEU A 57 26.20 -4.28 -8.72
CA LEU A 57 27.49 -3.80 -8.19
C LEU A 57 27.29 -2.90 -6.98
N ASP A 58 26.27 -2.03 -7.03
CA ASP A 58 25.91 -1.17 -5.91
C ASP A 58 25.04 -1.90 -4.88
N LEU A 59 24.34 -2.98 -5.26
CA LEU A 59 23.48 -3.73 -4.33
C LEU A 59 24.29 -4.67 -3.44
N PHE A 60 25.01 -5.58 -4.08
CA PHE A 60 25.71 -6.68 -3.43
C PHE A 60 26.82 -7.20 -4.38
N PRO A 61 28.02 -6.58 -4.37
CA PRO A 61 29.01 -6.72 -5.44
C PRO A 61 29.58 -8.13 -5.60
N PHE A 62 29.60 -8.94 -4.53
CA PHE A 62 30.13 -10.31 -4.50
C PHE A 62 29.54 -11.24 -5.58
N LYS A 63 28.34 -10.95 -6.08
CA LYS A 63 27.71 -11.75 -7.15
C LYS A 63 28.37 -11.57 -8.51
N GLN A 64 29.03 -10.44 -8.72
CA GLN A 64 29.49 -9.99 -10.03
C GLN A 64 31.00 -9.81 -10.10
N ILE A 65 31.61 -9.35 -9.01
CA ILE A 65 33.01 -8.98 -9.01
C ILE A 65 33.74 -9.58 -7.82
N ASN A 66 35.03 -9.84 -8.02
CA ASN A 66 35.98 -10.17 -6.99
C ASN A 66 36.36 -8.86 -6.29
N THR A 67 35.67 -8.58 -5.19
CA THR A 67 35.84 -7.38 -4.38
C THR A 67 37.25 -7.26 -3.81
N PHE A 68 37.88 -8.38 -3.42
CA PHE A 68 39.28 -8.41 -3.00
C PHE A 68 40.22 -7.97 -4.12
N LEU A 69 40.08 -8.52 -5.33
CA LEU A 69 40.90 -8.12 -6.47
C LEU A 69 40.68 -6.64 -6.84
N LEU A 70 39.44 -6.16 -6.79
CA LEU A 70 39.14 -4.74 -6.98
C LEU A 70 39.84 -3.87 -5.92
N SER A 71 39.84 -4.31 -4.66
CA SER A 71 40.51 -3.65 -3.55
C SER A 71 42.03 -3.53 -3.80
N GLN A 72 42.67 -4.58 -4.30
CA GLN A 72 44.10 -4.57 -4.67
C GLN A 72 44.37 -3.60 -5.83
N LEU A 73 43.56 -3.66 -6.90
CA LEU A 73 43.70 -2.78 -8.06
C LEU A 73 43.57 -1.30 -7.70
N LEU A 74 42.68 -0.98 -6.75
CA LEU A 74 42.42 0.39 -6.30
C LEU A 74 43.25 0.80 -5.07
N CYS A 75 44.04 -0.10 -4.48
CA CYS A 75 44.73 0.08 -3.18
C CYS A 75 43.79 0.69 -2.13
N MET A 76 42.62 0.08 -2.01
CA MET A 76 41.59 0.44 -1.04
C MET A 76 41.22 -0.82 -0.24
N SER A 77 40.87 -0.67 1.04
CA SER A 77 40.34 -1.81 1.78
C SER A 77 39.00 -2.24 1.20
N GLU A 78 38.72 -3.55 1.25
CA GLU A 78 37.47 -4.11 0.79
C GLU A 78 36.27 -3.51 1.53
N GLU A 79 36.38 -3.38 2.86
CA GLU A 79 35.37 -2.71 3.70
C GLU A 79 35.03 -1.30 3.20
N LYS A 80 36.05 -0.50 2.87
CA LYS A 80 35.84 0.86 2.38
C LYS A 80 35.12 0.85 1.04
N LEU A 81 35.42 -0.08 0.12
CA LEU A 81 34.66 -0.21 -1.13
C LEU A 81 33.20 -0.62 -0.88
N LEU A 82 32.98 -1.57 0.04
CA LEU A 82 31.65 -2.05 0.39
C LEU A 82 30.78 -0.97 1.05
N ASN A 83 31.37 -0.01 1.77
CA ASN A 83 30.67 1.15 2.31
C ASN A 83 30.06 2.08 1.26
N HIS A 84 30.42 1.91 -0.02
CA HIS A 84 29.83 2.59 -1.17
C HIS A 84 28.80 1.72 -1.92
N THR A 85 28.30 0.67 -1.26
CA THR A 85 27.24 -0.23 -1.75
C THR A 85 26.14 -0.37 -0.69
N PHE A 86 25.07 -1.11 -0.98
CA PHE A 86 24.03 -1.47 0.00
C PHE A 86 24.45 -2.63 0.93
N TYR A 87 25.66 -3.18 0.77
CA TYR A 87 26.16 -4.27 1.62
C TYR A 87 26.10 -3.98 3.14
N PRO A 88 26.48 -2.78 3.63
CA PRO A 88 26.41 -2.46 5.07
C PRO A 88 24.99 -2.52 5.63
N ALA A 89 23.99 -2.18 4.82
CA ALA A 89 22.59 -2.36 5.22
C ALA A 89 22.23 -3.84 5.27
N VAL A 90 22.68 -4.65 4.30
CA VAL A 90 22.37 -6.09 4.25
C VAL A 90 22.94 -6.84 5.46
N VAL A 91 24.20 -6.64 5.82
CA VAL A 91 24.83 -7.36 6.95
C VAL A 91 24.10 -7.15 8.29
N LYS A 92 23.32 -6.08 8.43
CA LYS A 92 22.50 -5.81 9.63
C LYS A 92 21.25 -6.69 9.73
N PHE A 93 20.81 -7.32 8.64
CA PHE A 93 19.60 -8.15 8.60
C PHE A 93 19.91 -9.65 8.48
N TYR A 94 21.10 -10.02 8.01
CA TYR A 94 21.44 -11.41 7.72
C TYR A 94 22.72 -11.81 8.45
N ASN A 95 22.71 -12.97 9.10
CA ASN A 95 23.91 -13.52 9.76
C ASN A 95 24.96 -13.91 8.72
N ASN A 96 24.53 -14.55 7.63
CA ASN A 96 25.39 -14.99 6.53
C ASN A 96 24.83 -14.49 5.18
N PRO A 97 25.06 -13.21 4.81
CA PRO A 97 24.52 -12.64 3.59
C PRO A 97 24.92 -13.37 2.29
N LEU A 98 26.10 -13.98 2.27
CA LEU A 98 26.61 -14.70 1.08
C LEU A 98 25.78 -15.94 0.75
N ASP A 99 25.24 -16.64 1.75
CA ASP A 99 24.42 -17.85 1.56
C ASP A 99 23.04 -17.53 0.96
N GLU A 100 22.56 -16.30 1.13
CA GLU A 100 21.24 -15.84 0.71
C GLU A 100 21.29 -14.80 -0.43
N ILE A 101 22.44 -14.70 -1.12
CA ILE A 101 22.73 -13.64 -2.09
C ILE A 101 21.65 -13.43 -3.17
N ASP A 102 21.05 -14.52 -3.67
CA ASP A 102 20.01 -14.46 -4.70
C ASP A 102 18.69 -13.90 -4.16
N ASN A 103 18.31 -14.33 -2.95
CA ASN A 103 17.11 -13.86 -2.27
C ASN A 103 17.26 -12.38 -1.89
N ILE A 104 18.41 -12.01 -1.33
CA ILE A 104 18.74 -10.62 -0.97
C ILE A 104 18.71 -9.72 -2.21
N SER A 105 19.35 -10.14 -3.31
CA SER A 105 19.34 -9.38 -4.57
C SER A 105 17.91 -9.13 -5.06
N LEU A 106 17.06 -10.16 -5.03
CA LEU A 106 15.65 -10.03 -5.42
C LEU A 106 14.91 -9.06 -4.49
N GLN A 107 15.06 -9.20 -3.18
CA GLN A 107 14.40 -8.34 -2.19
C GLN A 107 14.84 -6.87 -2.30
N LEU A 108 16.13 -6.61 -2.50
CA LEU A 108 16.65 -5.26 -2.72
C LEU A 108 16.15 -4.65 -4.04
N SER A 109 16.04 -5.45 -5.12
CA SER A 109 15.50 -4.95 -6.40
C SER A 109 14.04 -4.47 -6.31
N LEU A 110 13.29 -4.93 -5.30
CA LEU A 110 11.95 -4.41 -5.02
C LEU A 110 12.01 -2.99 -4.45
N LEU A 111 13.04 -2.67 -3.66
CA LEU A 111 13.22 -1.38 -2.99
C LEU A 111 13.99 -0.35 -3.83
N LEU A 112 14.78 -0.81 -4.79
CA LEU A 112 15.76 0.02 -5.48
C LEU A 112 15.43 0.15 -6.96
N GLU A 113 15.62 1.34 -7.51
CA GLU A 113 15.56 1.59 -8.94
C GLU A 113 16.80 0.97 -9.60
N THR A 114 16.59 -0.11 -10.35
CA THR A 114 17.66 -0.91 -10.96
C THR A 114 17.81 -0.68 -12.46
N ASN A 115 16.84 0.00 -13.09
CA ASN A 115 16.83 0.22 -14.54
C ASN A 115 17.44 1.56 -14.92
N TYR A 116 17.16 2.60 -14.13
CA TYR A 116 17.55 3.97 -14.44
C TYR A 116 18.41 4.58 -13.35
N ARG A 117 19.36 5.43 -13.74
CA ARG A 117 20.13 6.21 -12.79
C ARG A 117 19.34 7.44 -12.41
N ARG A 118 19.07 7.61 -11.11
CA ARG A 118 18.53 8.85 -10.56
C ARG A 118 19.62 9.80 -10.09
N PHE A 119 19.40 11.11 -10.25
CA PHE A 119 20.35 12.15 -9.93
C PHE A 119 19.73 13.49 -9.54
N CYS A 120 20.49 14.26 -8.75
CA CYS A 120 20.24 15.67 -8.49
C CYS A 120 21.22 16.50 -9.32
N ARG A 121 20.69 17.37 -10.20
CA ARG A 121 21.50 18.21 -11.11
C ARG A 121 22.48 19.11 -10.37
N LYS A 122 21.98 19.83 -9.35
CA LYS A 122 22.79 20.69 -8.46
C LYS A 122 23.90 19.90 -7.76
N CYS A 123 23.64 18.68 -7.27
CA CYS A 123 24.71 17.85 -6.70
C CYS A 123 25.74 17.44 -7.74
N LEU A 124 25.32 17.05 -8.94
CA LEU A 124 26.26 16.66 -10.00
C LEU A 124 27.19 17.82 -10.39
N LEU A 125 26.72 19.07 -10.35
CA LEU A 125 27.53 20.25 -10.63
C LEU A 125 28.68 20.46 -9.62
N HIS A 126 28.43 20.20 -8.33
CA HIS A 126 29.41 20.45 -7.27
C HIS A 126 30.30 19.24 -6.97
N SER A 127 29.67 18.07 -6.84
CA SER A 127 30.31 16.91 -6.24
C SER A 127 30.73 15.88 -7.27
N ASN A 128 30.69 16.17 -8.57
CA ASN A 128 30.89 15.24 -9.68
C ASN A 128 30.74 13.74 -9.31
N GLY A 129 29.51 13.24 -9.20
CA GLY A 129 29.28 11.85 -8.80
C GLY A 129 27.84 11.56 -8.38
N PHE A 130 27.39 10.34 -8.61
CA PHE A 130 26.05 9.89 -8.27
C PHE A 130 26.02 9.27 -6.87
N GLN A 131 25.04 9.66 -6.05
CA GLN A 131 24.87 9.11 -4.72
C GLN A 131 24.17 7.74 -4.73
N LEU A 132 24.54 6.90 -3.77
CA LEU A 132 23.94 5.58 -3.57
C LEU A 132 22.46 5.66 -3.19
N LEU A 133 22.13 6.55 -2.24
CA LEU A 133 20.77 6.70 -1.69
C LEU A 133 19.73 7.12 -2.73
N TRP A 134 20.13 7.84 -3.78
CA TRP A 134 19.22 8.23 -4.86
C TRP A 134 18.63 7.05 -5.62
N GLN A 135 19.18 5.84 -5.45
CA GLN A 135 18.62 4.63 -6.07
C GLN A 135 17.52 3.96 -5.25
N ILE A 136 17.16 4.45 -4.05
CA ILE A 136 16.00 3.95 -3.27
C ILE A 136 14.69 4.48 -3.84
N LYS A 137 13.76 3.63 -4.30
CA LYS A 137 12.56 4.06 -5.05
C LYS A 137 11.73 5.11 -4.32
N ASP A 138 11.64 4.98 -3.00
CA ASP A 138 10.85 5.88 -2.15
C ASP A 138 11.54 7.23 -1.91
N ILE A 139 12.84 7.36 -2.18
CA ILE A 139 13.56 8.64 -2.14
C ILE A 139 13.34 9.36 -3.48
N LYS A 140 12.58 10.45 -3.46
CA LYS A 140 12.21 11.26 -4.64
C LYS A 140 12.84 12.64 -4.63
N VAL A 141 13.27 13.14 -3.47
CA VAL A 141 13.81 14.49 -3.29
C VAL A 141 15.26 14.38 -2.82
N CYS A 142 16.12 15.27 -3.30
CA CYS A 142 17.50 15.37 -2.82
C CYS A 142 17.53 15.98 -1.42
N ASP A 143 18.17 15.31 -0.45
CA ASP A 143 18.33 15.81 0.93
C ASP A 143 19.24 17.03 1.09
N ILE A 144 20.00 17.38 0.04
CA ILE A 144 20.92 18.53 0.07
C ILE A 144 20.25 19.78 -0.53
N HIS A 145 19.59 19.63 -1.67
CA HIS A 145 19.05 20.78 -2.43
C HIS A 145 17.53 20.90 -2.36
N GLY A 146 16.81 19.93 -1.80
CA GLY A 146 15.34 19.96 -1.72
C GLY A 146 14.62 19.85 -3.07
N ILE A 147 15.33 19.47 -4.15
CA ILE A 147 14.77 19.33 -5.51
C ILE A 147 14.44 17.88 -5.84
N THR A 148 13.50 17.67 -6.76
CA THR A 148 13.14 16.32 -7.23
C THR A 148 14.31 15.66 -7.96
N LEU A 149 14.55 14.38 -7.66
CA LEU A 149 15.55 13.57 -8.36
C LEU A 149 15.07 13.25 -9.78
N GLN A 150 15.94 13.52 -10.74
CA GLN A 150 15.67 13.27 -12.16
C GLN A 150 16.24 11.92 -12.60
N SER A 151 15.67 11.36 -13.67
CA SER A 151 16.21 10.18 -14.37
C SER A 151 16.34 10.40 -15.88
N THR A 152 15.94 11.56 -16.38
CA THR A 152 15.90 11.91 -17.81
C THR A 152 16.90 13.01 -18.11
N CYS A 153 17.48 13.00 -19.30
CA CYS A 153 18.29 14.12 -19.77
C CYS A 153 17.36 15.28 -20.16
N ASN A 154 17.65 16.48 -19.69
CA ASN A 154 16.92 17.70 -20.01
C ASN A 154 16.99 18.07 -21.51
N LYS A 155 18.08 17.72 -22.22
CA LYS A 155 18.23 18.04 -23.65
C LYS A 155 17.48 17.06 -24.56
N CYS A 156 17.61 15.74 -24.33
CA CYS A 156 17.05 14.73 -25.24
C CYS A 156 15.84 13.97 -24.70
N GLY A 157 15.42 14.23 -23.46
CA GLY A 157 14.29 13.57 -22.79
C GLY A 157 14.50 12.09 -22.45
N LYS A 158 15.56 11.44 -22.94
CA LYS A 158 15.79 10.01 -22.73
C LYS A 158 16.16 9.70 -21.27
N ARG A 159 15.61 8.60 -20.74
CA ARG A 159 15.95 8.08 -19.42
C ARG A 159 17.37 7.51 -19.40
N GLN A 160 18.16 7.94 -18.41
CA GLN A 160 19.53 7.48 -18.21
C GLN A 160 19.48 6.06 -17.63
N SER A 161 19.97 5.09 -18.40
CA SER A 161 20.11 3.72 -17.90
C SER A 161 21.02 3.69 -16.67
N TYR A 162 20.94 2.65 -15.84
CA TYR A 162 21.78 2.56 -14.65
C TYR A 162 23.28 2.54 -14.97
N ILE A 163 23.69 1.79 -16.00
CA ILE A 163 25.05 1.76 -16.58
C ILE A 163 24.96 1.65 -18.10
N ARG A 164 25.85 2.34 -18.82
CA ARG A 164 26.18 2.09 -20.24
C ARG A 164 27.68 2.18 -20.48
N ASN A 165 28.17 1.49 -21.52
CA ASN A 165 29.59 1.52 -21.90
C ASN A 165 30.11 2.94 -22.21
N GLN A 166 29.23 3.83 -22.69
CA GLN A 166 29.55 5.21 -23.06
C GLN A 166 29.29 6.22 -21.94
N MET A 167 28.90 5.80 -20.73
CA MET A 167 28.79 6.74 -19.61
C MET A 167 30.19 7.15 -19.15
N LYS A 168 30.64 8.30 -19.65
CA LYS A 168 31.64 9.13 -18.96
C LYS A 168 30.94 9.89 -17.83
N GLU A 169 31.69 10.45 -16.90
CA GLU A 169 31.14 11.12 -15.73
C GLU A 169 30.12 12.20 -16.14
N ILE A 170 28.88 12.06 -15.64
CA ILE A 170 27.84 13.11 -15.64
C ILE A 170 27.35 13.55 -17.03
N ILE A 171 27.63 12.81 -18.09
CA ILE A 171 27.05 13.08 -19.41
C ILE A 171 25.91 12.13 -19.76
N CYS A 172 24.98 12.62 -20.58
CA CYS A 172 23.90 11.81 -21.09
C CYS A 172 24.43 10.69 -21.99
N GLY A 173 24.09 9.43 -21.68
CA GLY A 173 24.50 8.26 -22.47
C GLY A 173 23.81 8.10 -23.84
N TYR A 174 23.26 9.18 -24.40
CA TYR A 174 22.62 9.21 -25.72
C TYR A 174 22.98 10.44 -26.55
N CYS A 175 23.00 11.63 -25.94
CA CYS A 175 23.32 12.89 -26.65
C CYS A 175 24.58 13.57 -26.12
N SER A 176 25.28 12.96 -25.16
CA SER A 176 26.49 13.47 -24.51
C SER A 176 26.34 14.83 -23.81
N PHE A 177 25.12 15.36 -23.69
CA PHE A 177 24.85 16.60 -22.96
C PHE A 177 25.06 16.39 -21.46
N PRO A 178 25.70 17.33 -20.72
CA PRO A 178 25.96 17.12 -19.32
C PRO A 178 24.67 17.17 -18.50
N LEU A 179 24.48 16.16 -17.65
CA LEU A 179 23.30 15.94 -16.82
C LEU A 179 23.20 16.93 -15.65
N SER A 180 24.22 17.75 -15.41
CA SER A 180 24.19 18.85 -14.43
C SER A 180 23.41 20.08 -14.94
N TYR A 181 23.28 20.28 -16.26
CA TYR A 181 22.62 21.45 -16.85
C TYR A 181 21.12 21.24 -17.11
N GLY A 182 20.39 22.36 -17.24
CA GLY A 182 18.95 22.45 -17.50
C GLY A 182 18.32 23.69 -16.85
N ASN A 183 17.00 23.81 -16.94
CA ASN A 183 16.29 25.02 -16.55
C ASN A 183 16.21 25.16 -15.02
N ASP A 184 16.24 26.39 -14.52
CA ASP A 184 16.12 26.69 -13.09
C ASP A 184 14.73 26.35 -12.53
N GLU A 185 13.70 26.35 -13.37
CA GLU A 185 12.33 25.95 -13.01
C GLU A 185 12.26 24.48 -12.57
N ASP A 186 13.04 23.59 -13.20
CA ASP A 186 13.13 22.17 -12.81
C ASP A 186 13.82 22.00 -11.44
N ASP A 187 14.55 23.01 -10.99
CA ASP A 187 15.33 23.03 -9.76
C ASP A 187 14.63 23.82 -8.63
N ALA A 188 13.34 24.12 -8.80
CA ALA A 188 12.51 24.69 -7.76
C ALA A 188 12.42 23.73 -6.55
N PRO A 189 12.63 24.22 -5.32
CA PRO A 189 12.42 23.41 -4.12
C PRO A 189 10.99 22.87 -4.07
N VAL A 190 10.85 21.62 -3.61
CA VAL A 190 9.54 20.98 -3.48
C VAL A 190 8.76 21.64 -2.32
N ASN A 191 7.69 22.37 -2.60
CA ASN A 191 6.93 23.15 -1.59
C ASN A 191 5.90 22.30 -0.79
N TYR A 192 6.23 21.06 -0.47
CA TYR A 192 5.34 20.16 0.29
C TYR A 192 6.03 19.75 1.59
N ASP A 193 5.74 20.45 2.68
CA ASP A 193 6.34 20.22 4.00
C ASP A 193 6.24 18.76 4.43
N ASP A 194 5.06 18.14 4.27
CA ASP A 194 4.84 16.72 4.62
C ASP A 194 5.71 15.77 3.78
N LEU A 195 5.91 16.07 2.49
CA LEU A 195 6.75 15.25 1.63
C LEU A 195 8.21 15.39 2.05
N ILE A 196 8.70 16.61 2.27
CA ILE A 196 10.08 16.86 2.73
C ILE A 196 10.32 16.16 4.07
N LEU A 197 9.40 16.30 5.03
CA LEU A 197 9.50 15.66 6.33
C LEU A 197 9.62 14.14 6.20
N ASN A 198 8.77 13.53 5.37
CA ASN A 198 8.82 12.09 5.11
C ASN A 198 10.11 11.65 4.40
N GLN A 199 10.59 12.42 3.44
CA GLN A 199 11.86 12.16 2.77
C GLN A 199 13.03 12.25 3.76
N ASN A 200 13.06 13.26 4.63
CA ASN A 200 14.09 13.42 5.66
C ASN A 200 14.10 12.25 6.67
N LYS A 201 12.92 11.76 7.08
CA LYS A 201 12.80 10.55 7.90
C LYS A 201 13.39 9.32 7.17
N LEU A 202 13.07 9.12 5.89
CA LEU A 202 13.63 8.03 5.08
C LEU A 202 15.16 8.12 4.95
N TYR A 203 15.68 9.33 4.69
CA TYR A 203 17.13 9.55 4.64
C TYR A 203 17.81 9.21 5.96
N THR A 204 17.22 9.60 7.08
CA THR A 204 17.74 9.29 8.42
C THR A 204 17.82 7.78 8.64
N ILE A 205 16.74 7.04 8.31
CA ILE A 205 16.70 5.57 8.42
C ILE A 205 17.80 4.95 7.56
N TRP A 206 17.90 5.31 6.28
CA TRP A 206 18.88 4.71 5.38
C TRP A 206 20.33 5.10 5.70
N LYS A 207 20.58 6.34 6.12
CA LYS A 207 21.91 6.77 6.60
C LYS A 207 22.33 5.94 7.81
N ARG A 208 21.42 5.65 8.73
CA ARG A 208 21.70 4.74 9.85
C ARG A 208 22.00 3.33 9.38
N LEU A 209 21.23 2.79 8.45
CA LEU A 209 21.45 1.45 7.91
C LEU A 209 22.78 1.34 7.14
N LEU A 210 23.21 2.36 6.39
CA LEU A 210 24.40 2.28 5.56
C LEU A 210 25.69 2.72 6.25
N TYR A 211 25.63 3.75 7.10
CA TYR A 211 26.85 4.43 7.58
C TYR A 211 27.12 4.27 9.07
N SER A 212 26.21 3.67 9.84
CA SER A 212 26.48 3.34 11.24
C SER A 212 27.22 2.01 11.36
N ASN A 213 28.30 2.00 12.13
CA ASN A 213 29.00 0.76 12.49
C ASN A 213 28.30 -0.02 13.61
N LYS A 214 27.29 0.57 14.25
CA LYS A 214 26.51 -0.13 15.28
C LYS A 214 25.58 -1.13 14.61
N ASP A 215 25.63 -2.37 15.08
CA ASP A 215 24.62 -3.36 14.79
C ASP A 215 23.25 -2.83 15.24
N PHE A 216 22.25 -3.02 14.39
CA PHE A 216 20.90 -2.52 14.62
C PHE A 216 20.06 -3.48 15.48
N THR A 217 20.39 -4.77 15.46
CA THR A 217 19.71 -5.78 16.26
C THR A 217 20.70 -6.81 16.76
N VAL A 218 20.41 -7.35 17.95
CA VAL A 218 21.06 -8.55 18.49
C VAL A 218 20.10 -9.73 18.27
N ASN A 219 20.66 -10.93 18.10
CA ASN A 219 19.88 -12.17 18.04
C ASN A 219 19.10 -12.36 19.35
N ILE A 220 17.84 -12.75 19.24
CA ILE A 220 17.00 -13.07 20.38
C ILE A 220 17.02 -14.60 20.55
N GLY A 221 17.73 -15.11 21.57
CA GLY A 221 17.86 -16.55 21.76
C GLY A 221 18.44 -17.26 20.55
N HIS A 222 17.69 -18.21 19.96
CA HIS A 222 18.10 -18.98 18.79
C HIS A 222 17.68 -18.36 17.44
N PHE A 223 16.99 -17.21 17.45
CA PHE A 223 16.56 -16.55 16.23
C PHE A 223 17.71 -15.82 15.55
N ASP A 224 17.84 -15.96 14.24
CA ASP A 224 18.79 -15.17 13.45
C ASP A 224 18.41 -13.67 13.41
N ARG A 225 19.25 -12.82 12.81
CA ARG A 225 19.01 -11.36 12.74
C ARG A 225 17.65 -11.03 12.12
N LYS A 226 17.30 -11.60 10.97
CA LYS A 226 16.02 -11.31 10.28
C LYS A 226 14.80 -11.82 11.07
N GLN A 227 14.91 -12.96 11.73
CA GLN A 227 13.87 -13.48 12.63
C GLN A 227 13.71 -12.61 13.87
N SER A 228 14.83 -12.18 14.47
CA SER A 228 14.82 -11.28 15.62
C SER A 228 14.13 -9.95 15.30
N LEU A 229 14.37 -9.41 14.10
CA LEU A 229 13.67 -8.20 13.61
C LEU A 229 12.18 -8.45 13.38
N ALA A 230 11.82 -9.57 12.77
CA ALA A 230 10.42 -9.95 12.57
C ALA A 230 9.68 -10.05 13.91
N LEU A 231 10.31 -10.67 14.90
CA LEU A 231 9.77 -10.82 16.24
C LEU A 231 9.52 -9.47 16.91
N ARG A 232 10.49 -8.54 16.84
CA ARG A 232 10.38 -7.18 17.38
C ARG A 232 9.28 -6.37 16.69
N MET A 233 9.18 -6.43 15.35
CA MET A 233 8.13 -5.72 14.61
C MET A 233 6.73 -6.21 15.02
N LEU A 234 6.55 -7.54 15.12
CA LEU A 234 5.27 -8.10 15.53
C LEU A 234 4.95 -7.74 17.00
N TYR A 235 5.93 -7.85 17.91
CA TYR A 235 5.76 -7.54 19.33
C TYR A 235 5.45 -6.06 19.58
N PHE A 236 6.21 -5.16 18.96
CA PHE A 236 5.99 -3.72 19.06
C PHE A 236 4.68 -3.31 18.38
N GLY A 237 4.36 -3.92 17.23
CA GLY A 237 3.13 -3.66 16.50
C GLY A 237 1.87 -3.96 17.32
N GLN A 238 1.93 -4.86 18.30
CA GLN A 238 0.84 -5.12 19.25
C GLN A 238 1.07 -4.47 20.63
N SER A 239 1.73 -3.32 20.67
CA SER A 239 1.96 -2.55 21.90
C SER A 239 2.67 -3.35 23.02
N LYS A 240 3.54 -4.30 22.65
CA LYS A 240 4.35 -5.11 23.58
C LYS A 240 3.53 -6.02 24.52
N GLU A 241 2.34 -6.46 24.10
CA GLU A 241 1.55 -7.45 24.85
C GLU A 241 2.30 -8.79 25.02
N ARG A 242 2.08 -9.50 26.15
CA ARG A 242 2.74 -10.79 26.47
C ARG A 242 2.26 -11.97 25.61
N SER A 243 1.09 -11.87 24.98
CA SER A 243 0.54 -12.94 24.14
C SER A 243 0.37 -12.46 22.72
N TYR A 244 0.73 -13.27 21.74
CA TYR A 244 0.54 -12.97 20.32
C TYR A 244 -0.93 -12.90 19.94
N LYS A 245 -1.39 -11.74 19.46
CA LYS A 245 -2.75 -11.52 18.95
C LYS A 245 -2.71 -10.82 17.60
N ASN A 246 -2.99 -11.57 16.53
CA ASN A 246 -2.90 -11.06 15.16
C ASN A 246 -3.79 -9.82 14.91
N SER A 247 -4.95 -9.74 15.57
CA SER A 247 -5.89 -8.61 15.46
C SER A 247 -5.38 -7.32 16.10
N HIS A 248 -4.41 -7.40 17.01
CA HIS A 248 -3.89 -6.24 17.74
C HIS A 248 -2.68 -5.61 17.05
N ILE A 249 -2.15 -6.25 16.00
CA ILE A 249 -0.94 -5.77 15.32
C ILE A 249 -1.28 -4.57 14.44
N GLN A 250 -0.68 -3.44 14.77
CA GLN A 250 -0.74 -2.19 14.04
C GLN A 250 0.45 -2.03 13.09
N PHE A 251 0.37 -1.04 12.20
CA PHE A 251 1.42 -0.61 11.25
C PHE A 251 1.78 -1.61 10.13
N LEU A 252 1.51 -2.90 10.31
CA LEU A 252 1.72 -3.98 9.34
C LEU A 252 0.41 -4.40 8.67
N ASN A 253 0.46 -4.75 7.39
CA ASN A 253 -0.69 -5.36 6.71
C ASN A 253 -0.74 -6.90 6.90
N LYS A 254 -1.86 -7.53 6.52
CA LYS A 254 -2.09 -8.98 6.69
C LYS A 254 -0.99 -9.84 6.04
N ASP A 255 -0.50 -9.46 4.86
CA ASP A 255 0.54 -10.20 4.14
C ASP A 255 1.92 -10.04 4.76
N GLU A 256 2.24 -8.85 5.25
CA GLU A 256 3.46 -8.57 6.01
C GLU A 256 3.48 -9.39 7.30
N ILE A 257 2.39 -9.39 8.08
CA ILE A 257 2.29 -10.21 9.30
C ILE A 257 2.47 -11.69 8.98
N LYS A 258 1.79 -12.18 7.94
CA LYS A 258 1.93 -13.57 7.48
C LYS A 258 3.37 -13.89 7.08
N PHE A 259 4.03 -13.01 6.32
CA PHE A 259 5.43 -13.18 5.92
C PHE A 259 6.36 -13.23 7.14
N LEU A 260 6.23 -12.30 8.09
CA LEU A 260 7.04 -12.26 9.30
C LEU A 260 6.85 -13.52 10.17
N ARG A 261 5.62 -14.01 10.32
CA ARG A 261 5.36 -15.28 11.04
C ARG A 261 6.00 -16.48 10.35
N LEU A 262 5.92 -16.56 9.02
CA LEU A 262 6.55 -17.64 8.26
C LEU A 262 8.09 -17.58 8.41
N LEU A 263 8.65 -16.37 8.45
CA LEU A 263 10.08 -16.16 8.67
C LEU A 263 10.53 -16.66 10.05
N LEU A 264 9.77 -16.34 11.10
CA LEU A 264 10.02 -16.85 12.46
C LEU A 264 10.04 -18.38 12.54
N ARG A 265 9.23 -19.05 11.71
CA ARG A 265 9.14 -20.51 11.63
C ARG A 265 10.21 -21.14 10.72
N GLY A 266 11.10 -20.36 10.15
CA GLY A 266 12.09 -20.83 9.17
C GLY A 266 11.46 -21.36 7.88
N GLN A 267 10.20 -21.04 7.62
CA GLN A 267 9.48 -21.56 6.45
C GLN A 267 9.78 -20.72 5.22
N ARG A 268 10.07 -21.38 4.09
CA ARG A 268 10.23 -20.70 2.80
C ARG A 268 8.90 -20.07 2.41
N THR A 269 8.90 -18.74 2.25
CA THR A 269 7.70 -18.02 1.81
C THR A 269 7.69 -17.95 0.28
N LYS A 270 6.51 -18.12 -0.32
CA LYS A 270 6.28 -17.76 -1.75
C LYS A 270 6.06 -16.26 -1.93
N ILE A 271 5.93 -15.53 -0.82
CA ILE A 271 5.59 -14.11 -0.78
C ILE A 271 6.88 -13.33 -1.07
N LYS A 272 6.87 -12.54 -2.15
CA LYS A 272 8.02 -11.73 -2.56
C LYS A 272 8.03 -10.40 -1.80
N LEU A 273 8.27 -10.44 -0.50
CA LEU A 273 8.45 -9.24 0.33
C LEU A 273 9.90 -9.11 0.79
N SER A 274 10.33 -7.85 0.95
CA SER A 274 11.66 -7.49 1.46
C SER A 274 11.56 -7.18 2.95
N ILE A 275 12.29 -7.91 3.80
CA ILE A 275 12.31 -7.66 5.25
C ILE A 275 12.78 -6.22 5.57
N ILE A 276 13.77 -5.72 4.82
CA ILE A 276 14.28 -4.34 4.93
C ILE A 276 13.15 -3.35 4.59
N GLY A 277 12.39 -3.63 3.53
CA GLY A 277 11.28 -2.78 3.10
C GLY A 277 10.13 -2.73 4.10
N ILE A 278 9.77 -3.90 4.66
CA ILE A 278 8.76 -3.99 5.73
C ILE A 278 9.21 -3.17 6.93
N MET A 279 10.46 -3.34 7.37
CA MET A 279 11.00 -2.61 8.52
C MET A 279 11.00 -1.10 8.30
N ILE A 280 11.43 -0.61 7.13
CA ILE A 280 11.41 0.84 6.84
C ILE A 280 9.98 1.39 6.91
N ARG A 281 9.02 0.72 6.26
CA ARG A 281 7.61 1.14 6.32
C ARG A 281 7.05 1.09 7.73
N PHE A 282 7.44 0.08 8.50
CA PHE A 282 7.05 -0.05 9.90
C PHE A 282 7.56 1.13 10.72
N LEU A 283 8.86 1.43 10.66
CA LEU A 283 9.47 2.58 11.37
C LEU A 283 8.83 3.91 10.96
N MET A 284 8.54 4.10 9.67
CA MET A 284 7.89 5.30 9.16
C MET A 284 6.46 5.47 9.73
N LYS A 285 5.70 4.38 9.84
CA LYS A 285 4.31 4.40 10.34
C LYS A 285 4.21 4.48 11.86
N SER A 286 5.10 3.82 12.57
CA SER A 286 5.07 3.75 14.03
C SER A 286 5.84 4.88 14.70
N GLU A 287 6.52 5.72 13.92
CA GLU A 287 7.31 6.88 14.35
C GLU A 287 8.39 6.58 15.39
N ILE A 288 8.77 5.31 15.55
CA ILE A 288 9.84 4.91 16.48
C ILE A 288 11.20 5.17 15.85
N ALA A 289 12.12 5.72 16.64
CA ALA A 289 13.49 5.90 16.21
C ALA A 289 14.15 4.52 15.97
N ILE A 290 14.95 4.41 14.90
CA ILE A 290 15.61 3.16 14.55
C ILE A 290 16.48 2.60 15.69
N ASP A 291 17.16 3.46 16.46
CA ASP A 291 17.99 3.00 17.58
C ASP A 291 17.15 2.51 18.77
N GLU A 292 16.01 3.14 19.03
CA GLU A 292 15.06 2.70 20.05
C GLU A 292 14.41 1.36 19.66
N PHE A 293 14.06 1.18 18.38
CA PHE A 293 13.57 -0.09 17.90
C PHE A 293 14.61 -1.22 18.07
N GLY A 294 15.88 -0.90 17.78
CA GLY A 294 17.03 -1.77 17.97
C GLY A 294 17.33 -2.14 19.43
N SER A 295 16.73 -1.47 20.41
CA SER A 295 16.87 -1.79 21.84
C SER A 295 15.66 -2.51 22.45
N ILE A 296 14.57 -2.71 21.70
CA ILE A 296 13.37 -3.41 22.21
C ILE A 296 13.73 -4.84 22.64
N SER A 297 13.53 -5.12 23.92
CA SER A 297 13.53 -6.48 24.47
C SER A 297 12.16 -7.13 24.25
N VAL A 298 12.16 -8.37 23.76
CA VAL A 298 10.93 -9.14 23.55
C VAL A 298 10.71 -10.07 24.74
N ASN A 299 9.51 -10.05 25.30
CA ASN A 299 9.14 -10.89 26.42
C ASN A 299 9.11 -12.39 26.03
N GLN A 300 9.61 -13.28 26.90
CA GLN A 300 9.68 -14.72 26.61
C GLN A 300 8.31 -15.38 26.47
N ASP A 301 7.30 -14.95 27.23
CA ASP A 301 5.92 -15.43 27.11
C ASP A 301 5.37 -15.14 25.70
N TYR A 302 5.75 -13.97 25.15
CA TYR A 302 5.35 -13.61 23.79
C TYR A 302 6.01 -14.52 22.76
N ILE A 303 7.31 -14.79 22.91
CA ILE A 303 8.05 -15.73 22.06
C ILE A 303 7.39 -17.11 22.08
N ASN A 304 7.06 -17.59 23.27
CA ASN A 304 6.38 -18.88 23.44
C ASN A 304 5.01 -18.83 22.73
N SER A 305 4.20 -17.79 22.97
CA SER A 305 2.86 -17.68 22.38
C SER A 305 2.82 -17.60 20.84
N ILE A 306 3.86 -17.03 20.20
CA ILE A 306 3.92 -16.93 18.74
C ILE A 306 4.49 -18.20 18.07
N LEU A 307 5.40 -18.88 18.78
CA LEU A 307 5.99 -20.15 18.35
C LEU A 307 5.07 -21.32 18.60
N ASP A 308 4.29 -21.28 19.69
CA ASP A 308 3.29 -22.28 20.02
C ASP A 308 2.38 -22.43 18.81
N ASN A 309 2.52 -23.60 18.18
CA ASN A 309 1.75 -23.96 17.01
C ASN A 309 0.29 -23.82 17.40
N ASN A 310 -0.40 -22.80 16.84
CA ASN A 310 -1.80 -22.41 17.08
C ASN A 310 -2.44 -23.28 18.16
N PRO A 311 -2.70 -22.77 19.39
CA PRO A 311 -3.16 -23.59 20.51
C PRO A 311 -4.14 -24.60 19.98
N LYS A 312 -3.86 -25.91 20.15
CA LYS A 312 -4.66 -26.97 19.53
C LYS A 312 -6.11 -26.70 19.90
N ILE A 313 -6.86 -26.06 18.99
CA ILE A 313 -8.23 -25.67 19.26
C ILE A 313 -8.96 -26.99 19.36
N GLU A 314 -9.32 -27.36 20.58
CA GLU A 314 -10.09 -28.56 20.83
C GLU A 314 -11.37 -28.49 19.99
N LEU A 315 -11.77 -29.63 19.45
CA LEU A 315 -12.96 -29.70 18.63
C LEU A 315 -14.16 -29.36 19.51
N GLY A 316 -14.98 -28.41 19.06
CA GLY A 316 -16.23 -28.08 19.73
C GLY A 316 -17.21 -29.25 19.63
N THR A 317 -18.31 -29.14 20.36
CA THR A 317 -19.38 -30.14 20.34
C THR A 317 -20.40 -29.84 19.22
N CYS A 318 -21.08 -30.87 18.73
CA CYS A 318 -22.17 -30.67 17.77
C CYS A 318 -23.36 -29.96 18.45
N GLN A 319 -23.85 -28.87 17.86
CA GLN A 319 -24.98 -28.08 18.40
C GLN A 319 -26.30 -28.33 17.64
N THR A 320 -26.29 -29.19 16.63
CA THR A 320 -27.45 -29.44 15.77
C THR A 320 -28.56 -30.15 16.56
N PRO A 321 -29.78 -29.58 16.67
CA PRO A 321 -30.80 -30.09 17.59
C PRO A 321 -31.25 -31.54 17.36
N TRP A 322 -31.26 -32.00 16.11
CA TRP A 322 -31.66 -33.35 15.70
C TRP A 322 -30.50 -34.34 15.55
N CYS A 323 -29.26 -33.93 15.83
CA CYS A 323 -28.11 -34.81 15.67
C CYS A 323 -28.03 -35.79 16.84
N LYS A 324 -27.82 -37.08 16.56
CA LYS A 324 -27.58 -38.11 17.59
C LYS A 324 -26.36 -37.83 18.47
N SER A 325 -25.37 -37.11 17.96
CA SER A 325 -24.13 -36.72 18.66
C SER A 325 -24.19 -35.28 19.22
N ARG A 326 -25.39 -34.73 19.41
CA ARG A 326 -25.58 -33.38 19.96
C ARG A 326 -24.94 -33.29 21.35
N GLY A 327 -24.19 -32.22 21.57
CA GLY A 327 -23.50 -31.98 22.84
C GLY A 327 -22.20 -32.78 23.01
N THR A 328 -21.83 -33.66 22.08
CA THR A 328 -20.58 -34.43 22.14
C THR A 328 -19.61 -34.05 21.01
N HIS A 329 -18.34 -34.41 21.17
CA HIS A 329 -17.28 -34.22 20.18
C HIS A 329 -16.87 -35.53 19.47
N ASP A 330 -17.47 -36.67 19.82
CA ASP A 330 -17.07 -38.01 19.35
C ASP A 330 -17.15 -38.14 17.82
N ASP A 331 -18.14 -37.46 17.24
CA ASP A 331 -18.35 -37.46 15.79
C ASP A 331 -17.81 -36.22 15.08
N MET A 332 -17.08 -35.35 15.79
CA MET A 332 -16.51 -34.16 15.18
C MET A 332 -15.21 -34.52 14.48
N LEU A 333 -15.18 -34.30 13.17
CA LEU A 333 -14.00 -34.49 12.34
C LEU A 333 -13.44 -33.11 11.97
N LYS A 334 -12.13 -32.90 12.15
CA LYS A 334 -11.47 -31.70 11.66
C LYS A 334 -11.68 -31.59 10.14
N TYR A 335 -12.19 -30.45 9.70
CA TYR A 335 -12.66 -30.26 8.33
C TYR A 335 -11.89 -29.13 7.67
N GLU A 336 -10.77 -29.44 7.02
CA GLU A 336 -9.84 -28.44 6.45
C GLU A 336 -10.36 -27.74 5.18
N LEU A 337 -11.53 -28.14 4.67
CA LEU A 337 -12.09 -27.59 3.43
C LEU A 337 -12.66 -26.17 3.57
N LEU A 338 -13.12 -25.78 4.77
CA LEU A 338 -13.72 -24.46 5.01
C LEU A 338 -12.72 -23.40 5.46
N THR A 339 -11.53 -23.78 5.91
CA THR A 339 -10.52 -22.82 6.42
C THR A 339 -9.94 -21.91 5.33
N ARG A 340 -10.02 -22.27 4.04
CA ARG A 340 -9.52 -21.43 2.95
C ARG A 340 -10.49 -20.33 2.49
N GLY A 341 -11.79 -20.45 2.79
CA GLY A 341 -12.82 -19.52 2.34
C GLY A 341 -13.41 -18.62 3.42
N ASN A 342 -13.34 -19.01 4.70
CA ASN A 342 -13.97 -18.25 5.77
C ASN A 342 -12.95 -17.40 6.53
N GLU A 343 -12.91 -16.11 6.23
CA GLU A 343 -12.17 -15.10 7.01
C GLU A 343 -12.61 -15.06 8.49
N THR A 344 -13.81 -15.56 8.79
CA THR A 344 -14.47 -15.48 10.09
C THR A 344 -14.07 -16.58 11.08
N HIS A 345 -13.40 -17.65 10.65
CA HIS A 345 -13.09 -18.80 11.52
C HIS A 345 -11.59 -19.17 11.53
N HIS A 346 -11.07 -19.70 12.64
CA HIS A 346 -9.68 -20.17 12.79
C HIS A 346 -9.50 -21.63 12.39
N SER A 347 -10.43 -22.47 12.84
CA SER A 347 -10.51 -23.90 12.53
C SER A 347 -11.94 -24.24 12.14
N SER A 348 -12.09 -25.35 11.43
CA SER A 348 -13.40 -25.89 11.11
C SER A 348 -13.44 -27.39 11.35
N ALA A 349 -14.61 -27.86 11.72
CA ALA A 349 -14.94 -29.24 11.97
C ALA A 349 -16.29 -29.56 11.31
N ILE A 350 -16.59 -30.83 11.14
CA ILE A 350 -17.88 -31.29 10.65
C ILE A 350 -18.32 -32.48 11.50
N CYS A 351 -19.58 -32.52 11.87
CA CYS A 351 -20.13 -33.68 12.57
C CYS A 351 -20.37 -34.82 11.57
N LYS A 352 -19.78 -36.00 11.76
CA LYS A 352 -19.98 -37.19 10.91
C LYS A 352 -21.41 -37.74 10.97
N SER A 353 -22.18 -37.36 11.99
CA SER A 353 -23.54 -37.85 12.19
C SER A 353 -24.60 -37.00 11.50
N CYS A 354 -24.48 -35.67 11.55
CA CYS A 354 -25.44 -34.76 10.91
C CYS A 354 -24.86 -33.95 9.75
N PHE A 355 -23.56 -34.07 9.45
CA PHE A 355 -22.83 -33.37 8.37
C PHE A 355 -22.94 -31.85 8.39
N ILE A 356 -23.33 -31.24 9.52
CA ILE A 356 -23.29 -29.79 9.70
C ILE A 356 -21.85 -29.35 9.98
N PRO A 357 -21.32 -28.38 9.20
CA PRO A 357 -20.01 -27.82 9.47
C PRO A 357 -20.06 -26.79 10.61
N TYR A 358 -19.04 -26.83 11.44
CA TYR A 358 -18.79 -25.90 12.54
C TYR A 358 -17.45 -25.21 12.35
N GLY A 359 -17.31 -24.02 12.91
CA GLY A 359 -16.07 -23.28 12.93
C GLY A 359 -15.85 -22.56 14.24
N TYR A 360 -14.59 -22.45 14.63
CA TYR A 360 -14.17 -21.63 15.76
C TYR A 360 -14.08 -20.18 15.33
N GLN A 361 -15.02 -19.34 15.76
CA GLN A 361 -15.12 -17.94 15.34
C GLN A 361 -13.92 -17.13 15.85
N ARG A 362 -13.33 -16.30 14.98
CA ARG A 362 -12.15 -15.49 15.33
C ARG A 362 -12.44 -14.40 16.37
N ASN A 363 -13.66 -13.88 16.39
CA ASN A 363 -14.01 -12.72 17.22
C ASN A 363 -14.54 -13.13 18.59
N THR A 364 -15.30 -14.21 18.65
CA THR A 364 -15.99 -14.66 19.87
C THR A 364 -15.26 -15.78 20.57
N GLU A 365 -14.29 -16.42 19.92
CA GLU A 365 -13.57 -17.58 20.46
C GLU A 365 -14.51 -18.76 20.82
N VAL A 366 -15.65 -18.86 20.13
CA VAL A 366 -16.67 -19.89 20.33
C VAL A 366 -16.87 -20.70 19.06
N TRP A 367 -17.10 -22.00 19.22
CA TRP A 367 -17.55 -22.87 18.13
C TRP A 367 -18.98 -22.55 17.74
N SER A 368 -19.20 -22.24 16.46
CA SER A 368 -20.51 -21.95 15.92
C SER A 368 -20.75 -22.68 14.61
N GLU A 369 -22.00 -22.84 14.23
CA GLU A 369 -22.38 -23.43 12.95
C GLU A 369 -21.97 -22.53 11.77
N ILE A 370 -21.32 -23.13 10.76
CA ILE A 370 -20.96 -22.43 9.53
C ILE A 370 -22.17 -22.41 8.59
N GLY A 371 -22.66 -21.21 8.28
CA GLY A 371 -23.74 -21.01 7.30
C GLY A 371 -25.15 -21.10 7.88
N ASN A 372 -25.29 -21.21 9.22
CA ASN A 372 -26.56 -21.09 9.93
C ASN A 372 -27.67 -22.03 9.38
N VAL A 373 -27.28 -23.26 8.99
CA VAL A 373 -28.18 -24.24 8.36
C VAL A 373 -29.27 -24.68 9.33
N SER A 374 -28.95 -24.90 10.61
CA SER A 374 -29.93 -25.39 11.58
C SER A 374 -31.08 -24.40 11.78
N ASN A 375 -30.74 -23.12 11.92
CA ASN A 375 -31.72 -22.04 12.05
C ASN A 375 -32.53 -21.85 10.76
N LEU A 376 -31.89 -21.92 9.59
CA LEU A 376 -32.60 -21.85 8.30
C LEU A 376 -33.66 -22.95 8.16
N ILE A 377 -33.30 -24.17 8.57
CA ILE A 377 -34.22 -25.32 8.56
C ILE A 377 -35.37 -25.10 9.53
N LEU A 378 -35.09 -24.89 10.82
CA LEU A 378 -36.13 -24.86 11.86
C LEU A 378 -37.04 -23.63 11.76
N LYS A 379 -36.46 -22.47 11.46
CA LYS A 379 -37.21 -21.21 11.50
C LYS A 379 -37.98 -20.93 10.21
N TYR A 380 -37.48 -21.41 9.07
CA TYR A 380 -38.05 -21.04 7.77
C TYR A 380 -38.44 -22.25 6.92
N ILE A 381 -37.50 -23.13 6.58
CA ILE A 381 -37.77 -24.16 5.56
C ILE A 381 -38.79 -25.20 6.05
N GLN A 382 -38.62 -25.75 7.25
CA GLN A 382 -39.52 -26.77 7.79
C GLN A 382 -40.97 -26.26 7.95
N PRO A 383 -41.24 -25.12 8.62
CA PRO A 383 -42.60 -24.60 8.71
C PRO A 383 -43.25 -24.31 7.35
N MET A 384 -42.46 -23.81 6.38
CA MET A 384 -42.97 -23.55 5.02
C MET A 384 -43.30 -24.83 4.26
N LEU A 385 -42.54 -25.91 4.49
CA LEU A 385 -42.82 -27.22 3.90
C LEU A 385 -44.09 -27.85 4.51
N GLU A 386 -44.24 -27.75 5.83
CA GLU A 386 -45.44 -28.19 6.56
C GLU A 386 -46.69 -27.40 6.12
N ALA A 387 -46.54 -26.10 5.86
CA ALA A 387 -47.59 -25.26 5.27
C ALA A 387 -47.88 -25.55 3.78
N GLY A 388 -47.19 -26.52 3.16
CA GLY A 388 -47.43 -26.91 1.78
C GLY A 388 -46.99 -25.88 0.74
N LEU A 389 -46.01 -25.01 1.04
CA LEU A 389 -45.51 -24.02 0.08
C LEU A 389 -44.62 -24.63 -1.02
N SER A 390 -44.58 -23.93 -2.16
CA SER A 390 -43.71 -24.28 -3.28
C SER A 390 -42.25 -23.84 -3.04
N ARG A 391 -41.28 -24.57 -3.61
CA ARG A 391 -39.85 -24.19 -3.52
C ARG A 391 -39.58 -22.78 -4.06
N ASN A 392 -40.26 -22.39 -5.14
CA ASN A 392 -40.14 -21.05 -5.72
C ASN A 392 -40.73 -20.00 -4.77
N ARG A 393 -41.87 -20.29 -4.14
CA ARG A 393 -42.45 -19.39 -3.14
C ARG A 393 -41.56 -19.21 -1.92
N MET A 394 -40.83 -20.24 -1.50
CA MET A 394 -39.83 -20.11 -0.43
C MET A 394 -38.68 -19.17 -0.81
N VAL A 395 -38.20 -19.24 -2.05
CA VAL A 395 -37.17 -18.32 -2.57
C VAL A 395 -37.66 -16.87 -2.58
N GLU A 396 -38.93 -16.64 -2.91
CA GLU A 396 -39.56 -15.31 -2.87
C GLU A 396 -39.70 -14.78 -1.44
N LEU A 397 -40.01 -15.65 -0.47
CA LEU A 397 -40.29 -15.25 0.91
C LEU A 397 -39.04 -15.15 1.80
N ILE A 398 -37.92 -15.76 1.42
CA ILE A 398 -36.68 -15.76 2.20
C ILE A 398 -35.62 -14.92 1.45
N PRO A 399 -35.41 -13.66 1.84
CA PRO A 399 -34.45 -12.80 1.17
C PRO A 399 -33.04 -13.43 1.08
N GLY A 400 -32.48 -13.44 -0.12
CA GLY A 400 -31.11 -13.89 -0.38
C GLY A 400 -30.90 -15.41 -0.46
N ILE A 401 -31.94 -16.24 -0.29
CA ILE A 401 -31.81 -17.68 -0.51
C ILE A 401 -31.97 -18.03 -2.00
N SER A 402 -31.15 -18.94 -2.50
CA SER A 402 -31.29 -19.43 -3.88
C SER A 402 -32.14 -20.70 -3.93
N LEU A 403 -32.74 -20.98 -5.09
CA LEU A 403 -33.42 -22.26 -5.34
C LEU A 403 -32.49 -23.46 -5.14
N ILE A 404 -31.20 -23.30 -5.45
CA ILE A 404 -30.18 -24.32 -5.19
C ILE A 404 -30.07 -24.60 -3.70
N LYS A 405 -30.00 -23.56 -2.87
CA LYS A 405 -29.92 -23.69 -1.41
C LYS A 405 -31.19 -24.32 -0.83
N VAL A 406 -32.37 -23.95 -1.32
CA VAL A 406 -33.64 -24.58 -0.91
C VAL A 406 -33.64 -26.08 -1.21
N ASN A 407 -33.22 -26.50 -2.41
CA ASN A 407 -33.12 -27.93 -2.75
C ASN A 407 -32.05 -28.66 -1.93
N GLU A 408 -30.92 -28.01 -1.65
CA GLU A 408 -29.88 -28.52 -0.76
C GLU A 408 -30.45 -28.82 0.64
N LEU A 409 -31.19 -27.86 1.22
CA LEU A 409 -31.78 -28.01 2.55
C LEU A 409 -32.89 -29.07 2.58
N ILE A 410 -33.72 -29.18 1.55
CA ILE A 410 -34.75 -30.24 1.46
C ILE A 410 -34.09 -31.63 1.37
N GLY A 411 -33.09 -31.79 0.51
CA GLY A 411 -32.36 -33.07 0.39
C GLY A 411 -31.66 -33.46 1.70
N TYR A 412 -31.10 -32.47 2.41
CA TYR A 412 -30.54 -32.65 3.74
C TYR A 412 -31.60 -33.11 4.76
N MET A 413 -32.71 -32.37 4.87
CA MET A 413 -33.79 -32.64 5.83
C MET A 413 -34.37 -34.04 5.67
N TYR A 414 -34.52 -34.52 4.44
CA TYR A 414 -34.97 -35.88 4.18
C TYR A 414 -34.02 -36.94 4.75
N ASN A 415 -32.71 -36.83 4.45
CA ASN A 415 -31.71 -37.80 4.92
C ASN A 415 -31.51 -37.77 6.45
N GLN A 416 -31.89 -36.67 7.10
CA GLN A 416 -31.86 -36.52 8.55
C GLN A 416 -33.22 -36.81 9.21
N ILE A 417 -34.21 -37.31 8.46
CA ILE A 417 -35.55 -37.69 8.97
C ILE A 417 -36.26 -36.49 9.64
N LEU A 418 -36.08 -35.29 9.10
CA LEU A 418 -36.75 -34.07 9.57
C LEU A 418 -38.07 -33.79 8.85
N ILE A 419 -38.34 -34.53 7.77
CA ILE A 419 -39.58 -34.50 7.03
C ILE A 419 -40.04 -35.93 6.75
N PRO A 420 -41.36 -36.18 6.65
CA PRO A 420 -41.90 -37.51 6.35
C PRO A 420 -41.37 -38.09 5.04
N THR A 421 -41.28 -39.42 4.95
CA THR A 421 -40.85 -40.11 3.74
C THR A 421 -41.83 -39.95 2.58
N GLU A 422 -43.13 -39.78 2.86
CA GLU A 422 -44.15 -39.58 1.81
C GLU A 422 -44.23 -38.15 1.27
N PHE A 423 -43.28 -37.29 1.64
CA PHE A 423 -43.31 -35.87 1.30
C PHE A 423 -43.36 -35.66 -0.23
N ARG A 424 -44.31 -34.83 -0.68
CA ARG A 424 -44.75 -34.76 -2.10
C ARG A 424 -43.65 -34.57 -3.13
N TYR A 425 -42.54 -33.91 -2.79
CA TYR A 425 -41.43 -33.67 -3.73
C TYR A 425 -40.46 -34.83 -3.85
N LEU A 426 -40.53 -35.78 -2.92
CA LEU A 426 -39.55 -36.88 -2.77
C LEU A 426 -40.19 -38.24 -2.97
N ARG A 427 -41.53 -38.32 -3.07
CA ARG A 427 -42.31 -39.55 -3.26
C ARG A 427 -41.80 -40.43 -4.41
N ASP A 428 -41.35 -39.82 -5.50
CA ASP A 428 -40.89 -40.53 -6.70
C ASP A 428 -39.38 -40.86 -6.67
N LEU A 429 -38.66 -40.47 -5.61
CA LEU A 429 -37.23 -40.72 -5.48
C LEU A 429 -37.00 -42.09 -4.87
N LYS A 430 -36.43 -42.98 -5.67
CA LYS A 430 -35.98 -44.29 -5.21
C LYS A 430 -34.53 -44.19 -4.74
N PRO A 431 -34.18 -44.81 -3.59
CA PRO A 431 -32.80 -45.01 -3.21
C PRO A 431 -32.05 -45.75 -4.32
N ASP A 432 -30.85 -45.30 -4.61
CA ASP A 432 -29.98 -45.89 -5.62
C ASP A 432 -28.98 -46.81 -4.91
N SER A 433 -28.85 -48.06 -5.34
CA SER A 433 -28.01 -49.04 -4.65
C SER A 433 -26.50 -48.79 -4.86
N GLU A 434 -26.12 -47.96 -5.83
CA GLU A 434 -24.71 -47.70 -6.20
C GLU A 434 -24.31 -46.23 -6.00
N LEU A 435 -24.88 -45.57 -4.98
CA LEU A 435 -24.68 -44.13 -4.77
C LEU A 435 -23.22 -43.70 -4.67
N VAL A 436 -22.42 -44.40 -3.87
CA VAL A 436 -21.01 -44.06 -3.65
C VAL A 436 -20.22 -44.13 -4.96
N SER A 437 -20.44 -45.16 -5.78
CA SER A 437 -19.82 -45.33 -7.10
C SER A 437 -20.20 -44.19 -8.06
N LYS A 438 -21.47 -43.77 -8.05
CA LYS A 438 -21.93 -42.63 -8.86
C LYS A 438 -21.28 -41.33 -8.40
N PHE A 439 -21.14 -41.11 -7.09
CA PHE A 439 -20.46 -39.94 -6.55
C PHE A 439 -18.94 -39.96 -6.78
N GLU A 440 -18.32 -41.13 -6.82
CA GLU A 440 -16.93 -41.29 -7.25
C GLU A 440 -16.74 -40.84 -8.70
N LYS A 441 -17.63 -41.27 -9.60
CA LYS A 441 -17.64 -40.81 -10.99
C LYS A 441 -17.84 -39.30 -11.08
N LEU A 442 -18.78 -38.73 -10.33
CA LEU A 442 -18.99 -37.27 -10.30
C LEU A 442 -17.78 -36.53 -9.76
N TRP A 443 -17.13 -37.05 -8.72
CA TRP A 443 -15.94 -36.43 -8.15
C TRP A 443 -14.80 -36.40 -9.16
N ASN A 444 -14.59 -37.48 -9.92
CA ASN A 444 -13.57 -37.55 -10.96
C ASN A 444 -13.85 -36.57 -12.12
N GLU A 445 -15.13 -36.36 -12.47
CA GLU A 445 -15.55 -35.49 -13.58
C GLU A 445 -15.67 -34.00 -13.22
N ALA A 446 -16.15 -33.69 -12.02
CA ALA A 446 -16.51 -32.34 -11.59
C ALA A 446 -15.62 -31.79 -10.47
N GLY A 447 -14.77 -32.64 -9.87
CA GLY A 447 -14.07 -32.34 -8.63
C GLY A 447 -15.04 -32.20 -7.46
N ASN A 448 -14.69 -31.33 -6.53
CA ASN A 448 -15.39 -31.14 -5.26
C ASN A 448 -16.48 -30.05 -5.27
N TYR A 449 -16.77 -29.45 -6.43
CA TYR A 449 -17.72 -28.33 -6.55
C TYR A 449 -19.14 -28.86 -6.67
N LYS A 450 -19.95 -28.75 -5.60
CA LYS A 450 -21.34 -29.24 -5.57
C LYS A 450 -22.16 -28.83 -6.80
N LYS A 451 -22.04 -27.57 -7.25
CA LYS A 451 -22.75 -27.06 -8.43
C LYS A 451 -22.35 -27.78 -9.73
N ARG A 452 -21.05 -28.05 -9.93
CA ARG A 452 -20.57 -28.82 -11.10
C ARG A 452 -20.98 -30.28 -11.02
N MET A 453 -20.89 -30.87 -9.82
CA MET A 453 -21.37 -32.23 -9.58
C MET A 453 -22.85 -32.35 -9.91
N ALA A 454 -23.69 -31.39 -9.50
CA ALA A 454 -25.12 -31.37 -9.84
C ALA A 454 -25.37 -31.27 -11.35
N GLN A 455 -24.61 -30.43 -12.07
CA GLN A 455 -24.69 -30.32 -13.53
C GLN A 455 -24.30 -31.64 -14.23
N LYS A 456 -23.18 -32.24 -13.79
CA LYS A 456 -22.72 -33.53 -14.32
C LYS A 456 -23.66 -34.68 -13.96
N ALA A 457 -24.27 -34.65 -12.78
CA ALA A 457 -25.27 -35.62 -12.37
C ALA A 457 -26.51 -35.57 -13.26
N LYS A 458 -26.95 -34.36 -13.65
CA LYS A 458 -28.01 -34.20 -14.64
C LYS A 458 -27.63 -34.81 -15.99
N SER A 459 -26.42 -34.55 -16.49
CA SER A 459 -25.99 -35.07 -17.81
C SER A 459 -25.73 -36.57 -17.82
N ILE A 460 -25.18 -37.13 -16.74
CA ILE A 460 -24.72 -38.53 -16.70
C ILE A 460 -25.83 -39.46 -16.21
N PHE A 461 -26.61 -39.03 -15.21
CA PHE A 461 -27.59 -39.87 -14.51
C PHE A 461 -29.02 -39.35 -14.62
N GLY A 462 -29.26 -38.23 -15.33
CA GLY A 462 -30.58 -37.62 -15.42
C GLY A 462 -31.07 -36.98 -14.11
N TRP A 463 -30.21 -36.83 -13.10
CA TRP A 463 -30.60 -36.28 -11.81
C TRP A 463 -30.93 -34.79 -11.93
N ASN A 464 -32.18 -34.43 -11.65
CA ASN A 464 -32.50 -33.03 -11.41
C ASN A 464 -31.82 -32.54 -10.12
N LEU A 465 -31.91 -31.23 -9.85
CA LEU A 465 -31.21 -30.62 -8.71
C LEU A 465 -31.65 -31.18 -7.35
N LEU A 466 -32.93 -31.52 -7.19
CA LEU A 466 -33.45 -32.11 -5.96
C LEU A 466 -32.95 -33.54 -5.79
N ASN A 467 -33.02 -34.36 -6.85
CA ASN A 467 -32.49 -35.73 -6.85
C ASN A 467 -31.00 -35.76 -6.50
N PHE A 468 -30.23 -34.82 -7.05
CA PHE A 468 -28.82 -34.67 -6.73
C PHE A 468 -28.62 -34.42 -5.24
N TYR A 469 -29.32 -33.45 -4.62
CA TYR A 469 -29.12 -33.15 -3.20
C TYR A 469 -29.69 -34.21 -2.25
N TYR A 470 -30.78 -34.86 -2.64
CA TYR A 470 -31.29 -36.06 -1.97
C TYR A 470 -30.20 -37.14 -1.89
N ASN A 471 -29.55 -37.45 -3.02
CA ASN A 471 -28.49 -38.45 -3.05
C ASN A 471 -27.18 -37.94 -2.41
N TYR A 472 -26.88 -36.65 -2.54
CA TYR A 472 -25.68 -36.01 -1.98
C TYR A 472 -25.62 -36.18 -0.47
N TYR A 473 -26.73 -35.94 0.23
CA TYR A 473 -26.78 -35.99 1.68
C TYR A 473 -27.01 -37.38 2.27
N ASN A 474 -26.98 -38.42 1.45
CA ASN A 474 -26.91 -39.79 1.96
C ASN A 474 -25.64 -39.97 2.82
N ASN A 475 -25.77 -40.69 3.94
CA ASN A 475 -24.70 -40.86 4.92
C ASN A 475 -23.42 -41.44 4.31
N GLU A 476 -23.54 -42.47 3.47
CA GLU A 476 -22.39 -43.15 2.85
C GLU A 476 -21.68 -42.21 1.87
N VAL A 477 -22.45 -41.42 1.10
CA VAL A 477 -21.92 -40.43 0.17
C VAL A 477 -21.18 -39.32 0.92
N GLN A 478 -21.74 -38.78 2.00
CA GLN A 478 -21.06 -37.74 2.78
C GLN A 478 -19.77 -38.27 3.41
N LEU A 479 -19.79 -39.46 4.01
CA LEU A 479 -18.58 -40.07 4.57
C LEU A 479 -17.51 -40.32 3.50
N TYR A 480 -17.91 -40.82 2.32
CA TYR A 480 -17.02 -40.95 1.17
C TYR A 480 -16.38 -39.61 0.79
N LEU A 481 -17.18 -38.56 0.62
CA LEU A 481 -16.69 -37.22 0.24
C LEU A 481 -15.77 -36.62 1.31
N LEU A 482 -16.00 -36.89 2.59
CA LEU A 482 -15.13 -36.47 3.70
C LEU A 482 -13.79 -37.23 3.70
N SER A 483 -13.81 -38.51 3.37
CA SER A 483 -12.61 -39.36 3.32
C SER A 483 -11.64 -39.00 2.19
N LYS A 484 -12.14 -38.41 1.10
CA LYS A 484 -11.31 -38.03 -0.03
C LYS A 484 -10.49 -36.79 0.33
N SER A 485 -9.20 -36.99 0.59
CA SER A 485 -8.25 -35.90 0.73
C SER A 485 -8.22 -35.12 -0.59
N ARG A 486 -8.53 -33.81 -0.53
CA ARG A 486 -8.39 -32.99 -1.74
C ARG A 486 -6.91 -32.96 -2.10
N LYS A 487 -6.56 -33.49 -3.28
CA LYS A 487 -5.38 -32.99 -4.00
C LYS A 487 -5.50 -31.46 -3.98
N GLN A 488 -4.43 -30.73 -3.65
CA GLN A 488 -4.43 -29.27 -3.81
C GLN A 488 -4.71 -28.98 -5.28
N GLU A 489 -5.98 -28.79 -5.61
CA GLU A 489 -6.40 -28.45 -6.94
C GLU A 489 -5.76 -27.10 -7.24
N LYS A 490 -4.95 -27.08 -8.30
CA LYS A 490 -4.49 -25.82 -8.86
C LYS A 490 -5.75 -25.08 -9.26
N GLU A 491 -5.87 -23.86 -8.75
CA GLU A 491 -6.84 -22.87 -9.19
C GLU A 491 -7.03 -23.02 -10.71
N PRO A 492 -8.28 -23.18 -11.21
CA PRO A 492 -8.52 -23.41 -12.63
C PRO A 492 -7.75 -22.34 -13.41
N ARG A 493 -6.93 -22.72 -14.40
CA ARG A 493 -6.10 -21.76 -15.16
C ARG A 493 -6.90 -20.55 -15.63
N VAL A 494 -8.17 -20.79 -15.98
CA VAL A 494 -9.16 -19.79 -16.39
C VAL A 494 -9.42 -18.72 -15.31
N HIS A 495 -9.46 -19.09 -14.02
CA HIS A 495 -9.64 -18.12 -12.93
C HIS A 495 -8.47 -17.14 -12.84
N LYS A 496 -7.24 -17.66 -12.87
CA LYS A 496 -6.04 -16.85 -12.81
C LYS A 496 -5.88 -15.95 -14.04
N GLU A 497 -6.17 -16.49 -15.22
CA GLU A 497 -6.16 -15.69 -16.46
C GLU A 497 -7.21 -14.57 -16.39
N LEU A 498 -8.40 -14.87 -15.87
CA LEU A 498 -9.47 -13.90 -15.75
C LEU A 498 -9.18 -12.82 -14.70
N SER A 499 -8.59 -13.20 -13.56
CA SER A 499 -8.12 -12.27 -12.53
C SER A 499 -7.01 -11.35 -13.06
N ASN A 500 -6.07 -11.88 -13.85
CA ASN A 500 -5.06 -11.06 -14.53
C ASN A 500 -5.69 -10.07 -15.53
N LYS A 501 -6.61 -10.53 -16.38
CA LYS A 501 -7.34 -9.67 -17.33
C LYS A 501 -8.09 -8.55 -16.60
N LEU A 502 -8.68 -8.88 -15.45
CA LEU A 502 -9.36 -7.89 -14.62
C LEU A 502 -8.40 -6.84 -14.07
N ALA A 503 -7.26 -7.26 -13.52
CA ALA A 503 -6.23 -6.37 -13.03
C ALA A 503 -5.66 -5.47 -14.14
N ASP A 504 -5.34 -6.02 -15.31
CA ASP A 504 -4.83 -5.26 -16.46
C ASP A 504 -5.81 -4.17 -16.90
N TYR A 505 -7.12 -4.49 -16.88
CA TYR A 505 -8.16 -3.53 -17.25
C TYR A 505 -8.39 -2.45 -16.19
N MET A 506 -8.31 -2.81 -14.90
CA MET A 506 -8.34 -1.84 -13.81
C MET A 506 -7.17 -0.85 -13.91
N ASP A 507 -5.95 -1.36 -14.14
CA ASP A 507 -4.76 -0.53 -14.36
C ASP A 507 -4.92 0.39 -15.57
N ALA A 508 -5.55 -0.09 -16.65
CA ALA A 508 -5.85 0.74 -17.81
C ALA A 508 -6.85 1.85 -17.48
N CYS A 509 -7.92 1.55 -16.75
CA CYS A 509 -8.90 2.53 -16.30
C CYS A 509 -8.27 3.60 -15.39
N ASP A 510 -7.37 3.20 -14.49
CA ASP A 510 -6.65 4.13 -13.60
C ASP A 510 -5.71 5.05 -14.39
N ARG A 511 -4.95 4.52 -15.35
CA ARG A 511 -4.09 5.33 -16.24
C ARG A 511 -4.89 6.35 -17.05
N GLU A 512 -6.07 5.95 -17.52
CA GLU A 512 -6.96 6.77 -18.35
C GLU A 512 -7.91 7.65 -17.51
N LYS A 513 -7.86 7.55 -16.17
CA LYS A 513 -8.73 8.26 -15.23
C LYS A 513 -10.23 8.08 -15.50
N ARG A 514 -10.64 6.87 -15.90
CA ARG A 514 -12.04 6.52 -16.16
C ARG A 514 -12.56 5.47 -15.17
N VAL A 515 -13.87 5.47 -14.94
CA VAL A 515 -14.50 4.52 -14.02
C VAL A 515 -14.66 3.16 -14.70
N PHE A 516 -14.29 2.10 -13.99
CA PHE A 516 -14.47 0.72 -14.42
C PHE A 516 -15.93 0.46 -14.82
N SER A 517 -16.10 -0.06 -16.04
CA SER A 517 -17.38 -0.46 -16.61
C SER A 517 -17.38 -1.97 -16.90
N LEU A 518 -18.31 -2.70 -16.28
CA LEU A 518 -18.50 -4.15 -16.54
C LEU A 518 -18.92 -4.42 -17.99
N LYS A 519 -19.69 -3.50 -18.59
CA LYS A 519 -20.11 -3.61 -19.99
C LYS A 519 -18.91 -3.51 -20.92
N GLU A 520 -18.04 -2.56 -20.66
CA GLU A 520 -16.85 -2.34 -21.48
C GLU A 520 -15.80 -3.43 -21.24
N PHE A 521 -15.62 -3.90 -20.01
CA PHE A 521 -14.80 -5.10 -19.73
C PHE A 521 -15.28 -6.32 -20.52
N HIS A 522 -16.60 -6.50 -20.61
CA HIS A 522 -17.20 -7.55 -21.43
C HIS A 522 -16.89 -7.36 -22.93
N GLU A 523 -16.99 -6.14 -23.45
CA GLU A 523 -16.66 -5.81 -24.84
C GLU A 523 -15.18 -6.03 -25.17
N VAL A 524 -14.26 -5.65 -24.26
CA VAL A 524 -12.81 -5.76 -24.46
C VAL A 524 -12.31 -7.20 -24.39
N TYR A 525 -12.79 -7.98 -23.41
CA TYR A 525 -12.25 -9.32 -23.14
C TYR A 525 -13.20 -10.48 -23.49
N GLY A 526 -14.42 -10.19 -23.96
CA GLY A 526 -15.43 -11.21 -24.26
C GLY A 526 -15.94 -11.96 -23.04
N VAL A 527 -15.75 -11.44 -21.82
CA VAL A 527 -16.12 -12.13 -20.57
C VAL A 527 -17.47 -11.62 -20.08
N SER A 528 -18.47 -12.49 -20.02
CA SER A 528 -19.79 -12.10 -19.53
C SER A 528 -19.82 -11.95 -18.00
N ILE A 529 -20.76 -11.16 -17.49
CA ILE A 529 -20.98 -10.97 -16.05
C ILE A 529 -21.26 -12.31 -15.32
N HIS A 530 -21.89 -13.26 -16.03
CA HIS A 530 -22.16 -14.60 -15.50
C HIS A 530 -20.87 -15.40 -15.26
N ILE A 531 -19.83 -15.20 -16.08
CA ILE A 531 -18.54 -15.85 -15.90
C ILE A 531 -17.82 -15.27 -14.68
N LEU A 532 -17.85 -13.94 -14.49
CA LEU A 532 -17.30 -13.29 -13.29
C LEU A 532 -17.99 -13.80 -12.02
N ASN A 533 -19.33 -13.87 -12.02
CA ASN A 533 -20.12 -14.44 -10.93
C ASN A 533 -19.80 -15.92 -10.69
N TYR A 534 -19.61 -16.70 -11.75
CA TYR A 534 -19.28 -18.12 -11.64
C TYR A 534 -17.93 -18.36 -10.93
N TYR A 535 -17.01 -17.42 -11.08
CA TYR A 535 -15.69 -17.43 -10.46
C TYR A 535 -15.59 -16.61 -9.16
N ASN A 536 -16.71 -16.07 -8.64
CA ASN A 536 -16.76 -15.19 -7.46
C ASN A 536 -15.88 -13.92 -7.57
N LEU A 537 -15.60 -13.44 -8.79
CA LEU A 537 -14.80 -12.22 -8.99
C LEU A 537 -15.64 -10.94 -8.91
N TYR A 538 -16.97 -11.04 -8.85
CA TYR A 538 -17.85 -9.86 -8.86
C TYR A 538 -17.65 -8.96 -7.65
N ASP A 539 -17.46 -9.53 -6.46
CA ASP A 539 -17.21 -8.77 -5.25
C ASP A 539 -15.85 -8.05 -5.31
N GLU A 540 -14.83 -8.69 -5.91
CA GLU A 540 -13.53 -8.06 -6.17
C GLU A 540 -13.67 -6.87 -7.12
N VAL A 541 -14.45 -7.02 -8.20
CA VAL A 541 -14.74 -5.92 -9.15
C VAL A 541 -15.50 -4.78 -8.47
N ALA A 542 -16.49 -5.09 -7.64
CA ALA A 542 -17.28 -4.09 -6.95
C ALA A 542 -16.40 -3.29 -5.95
N ALA A 543 -15.59 -3.98 -5.16
CA ALA A 543 -14.65 -3.35 -4.23
C ALA A 543 -13.61 -2.49 -4.95
N ALA A 544 -13.03 -3.02 -6.05
CA ALA A 544 -12.12 -2.29 -6.92
C ALA A 544 -12.73 -1.02 -7.49
N ARG A 545 -13.97 -1.10 -7.99
CA ARG A 545 -14.68 0.03 -8.57
C ARG A 545 -14.97 1.12 -7.54
N GLU A 546 -15.35 0.77 -6.32
CA GLU A 546 -15.53 1.76 -5.24
C GLU A 546 -14.19 2.39 -4.82
N ALA A 547 -13.13 1.60 -4.70
CA ALA A 547 -11.79 2.12 -4.42
C ALA A 547 -11.31 3.10 -5.51
N GLN A 548 -11.53 2.78 -6.78
CA GLN A 548 -11.21 3.66 -7.91
C GLN A 548 -12.04 4.94 -7.90
N LYS A 549 -13.36 4.86 -7.66
CA LYS A 549 -14.21 6.06 -7.53
C LYS A 549 -13.69 6.98 -6.42
N GLU A 550 -13.28 6.42 -5.30
CA GLU A 550 -12.74 7.19 -4.19
C GLU A 550 -11.38 7.82 -4.54
N SER A 551 -10.52 7.09 -5.26
CA SER A 551 -9.27 7.64 -5.79
C SER A 551 -9.50 8.80 -6.76
N ILE A 552 -10.43 8.66 -7.72
CA ILE A 552 -10.77 9.72 -8.68
C ILE A 552 -11.33 10.95 -7.95
N LYS A 553 -12.21 10.75 -6.95
CA LYS A 553 -12.73 11.84 -6.12
C LYS A 553 -11.61 12.55 -5.35
N SER A 554 -10.68 11.78 -4.77
CA SER A 554 -9.52 12.31 -4.05
C SER A 554 -8.62 13.16 -4.97
N ASP A 555 -8.31 12.65 -6.17
CA ASP A 555 -7.51 13.38 -7.17
C ASP A 555 -8.19 14.68 -7.62
N GLN A 556 -9.51 14.63 -7.87
CA GLN A 556 -10.29 15.82 -8.20
C GLN A 556 -10.28 16.83 -7.05
N ARG A 557 -10.46 16.36 -5.81
CA ARG A 557 -10.38 17.20 -4.61
C ARG A 557 -9.02 17.88 -4.50
N ASN A 558 -7.93 17.14 -4.70
CA ASN A 558 -6.57 17.67 -4.68
C ASN A 558 -6.33 18.70 -5.78
N HIS A 559 -6.83 18.45 -6.98
CA HIS A 559 -6.77 19.42 -8.08
C HIS A 559 -7.46 20.74 -7.72
N TYR A 560 -8.69 20.68 -7.17
CA TYR A 560 -9.39 21.89 -6.75
C TYR A 560 -8.69 22.63 -5.61
N TRP A 561 -8.12 21.91 -4.65
CA TRP A 561 -7.27 22.51 -3.62
C TRP A 561 -6.09 23.26 -4.21
N SER A 562 -5.38 22.65 -5.18
CA SER A 562 -4.23 23.27 -5.83
C SER A 562 -4.61 24.57 -6.54
N VAL A 563 -5.64 24.53 -7.40
CA VAL A 563 -6.10 25.71 -8.16
C VAL A 563 -6.57 26.83 -7.22
N THR A 564 -7.28 26.46 -6.15
CA THR A 564 -7.77 27.45 -5.17
C THR A 564 -6.60 28.11 -4.43
N ARG A 565 -5.63 27.32 -3.96
CA ARG A 565 -4.45 27.86 -3.26
C ARG A 565 -3.64 28.77 -4.15
N GLU A 566 -3.36 28.36 -5.37
CA GLU A 566 -2.63 29.18 -6.35
C GLU A 566 -3.33 30.52 -6.59
N TYR A 567 -4.66 30.51 -6.79
CA TYR A 567 -5.45 31.73 -6.96
C TYR A 567 -5.38 32.63 -5.72
N VAL A 568 -5.61 32.08 -4.53
CA VAL A 568 -5.62 32.84 -3.26
C VAL A 568 -4.25 33.44 -2.99
N THR A 569 -3.18 32.66 -3.09
CA THR A 569 -1.80 33.13 -2.91
C THR A 569 -1.49 34.29 -3.84
N ARG A 570 -1.78 34.15 -5.14
CA ARG A 570 -1.55 35.22 -6.13
C ARG A 570 -2.30 36.51 -5.78
N MET A 571 -3.55 36.41 -5.31
CA MET A 571 -4.34 37.58 -4.97
C MET A 571 -3.87 38.26 -3.68
N LEU A 572 -3.48 37.49 -2.65
CA LEU A 572 -2.93 38.02 -1.40
C LEU A 572 -1.57 38.69 -1.62
N GLU A 573 -0.69 38.09 -2.43
CA GLU A 573 0.62 38.66 -2.79
C GLU A 573 0.50 39.94 -3.61
N SER A 574 -0.52 40.02 -4.47
CA SER A 574 -0.80 41.21 -5.28
C SER A 574 -1.61 42.27 -4.53
N GLU A 575 -1.99 42.00 -3.27
CA GLU A 575 -2.85 42.87 -2.45
C GLU A 575 -4.23 43.18 -3.10
N ILE A 576 -4.69 42.31 -4.00
CA ILE A 576 -5.95 42.49 -4.72
C ILE A 576 -7.07 41.83 -3.90
N PRO A 577 -8.15 42.57 -3.55
CA PRO A 577 -9.27 41.97 -2.83
C PRO A 577 -9.98 40.93 -3.69
N PHE A 578 -10.41 39.85 -3.04
CA PHE A 578 -11.20 38.80 -3.68
C PHE A 578 -12.37 38.38 -2.79
N ASN A 579 -13.35 37.71 -3.40
CA ASN A 579 -14.52 37.19 -2.71
C ASN A 579 -14.74 35.72 -3.08
N CYS A 580 -15.69 35.05 -2.40
CA CYS A 580 -15.94 33.64 -2.65
C CYS A 580 -16.31 33.38 -4.12
N ASN A 581 -17.04 34.29 -4.76
CA ASN A 581 -17.50 34.11 -6.13
C ASN A 581 -16.34 34.12 -7.14
N SER A 582 -15.35 34.99 -6.97
CA SER A 582 -14.19 35.04 -7.86
C SER A 582 -13.34 33.77 -7.75
N ILE A 583 -13.22 33.20 -6.55
CA ILE A 583 -12.57 31.90 -6.32
C ILE A 583 -13.37 30.77 -7.01
N TYR A 584 -14.68 30.74 -6.86
CA TYR A 584 -15.53 29.72 -7.50
C TYR A 584 -15.44 29.75 -9.03
N ILE A 585 -15.33 30.95 -9.62
CA ILE A 585 -15.07 31.12 -11.06
C ILE A 585 -13.70 30.53 -11.43
N ALA A 586 -12.65 30.80 -10.65
CA ALA A 586 -11.31 30.27 -10.92
C ALA A 586 -11.24 28.73 -10.85
N ILE A 587 -11.99 28.11 -9.92
CA ILE A 587 -12.09 26.64 -9.79
C ILE A 587 -12.95 26.03 -10.91
N GLY A 588 -13.88 26.82 -11.49
CA GLY A 588 -14.88 26.33 -12.43
C GLY A 588 -15.99 25.49 -11.77
N LYS A 589 -16.23 25.69 -10.46
CA LYS A 589 -17.25 24.97 -9.68
C LYS A 589 -18.01 25.92 -8.76
N GLY A 590 -19.34 25.79 -8.75
CA GLY A 590 -20.21 26.58 -7.87
C GLY A 590 -20.16 26.14 -6.40
N ARG A 591 -20.59 27.04 -5.51
CA ARG A 591 -20.63 26.81 -4.06
C ARG A 591 -21.34 25.53 -3.64
N ALA A 592 -22.54 25.29 -4.18
CA ALA A 592 -23.35 24.12 -3.81
C ALA A 592 -22.61 22.80 -4.08
N TRP A 593 -21.88 22.73 -5.20
CA TRP A 593 -21.07 21.57 -5.55
C TRP A 593 -19.93 21.36 -4.56
N LEU A 594 -19.21 22.43 -4.20
CA LEU A 594 -18.10 22.37 -3.24
C LEU A 594 -18.58 21.97 -1.84
N VAL A 595 -19.71 22.49 -1.36
CA VAL A 595 -20.26 22.11 -0.05
C VAL A 595 -20.59 20.61 -0.01
N GLN A 596 -21.13 20.06 -1.10
CA GLN A 596 -21.50 18.64 -1.17
C GLN A 596 -20.28 17.71 -1.33
N ASN A 597 -19.27 18.10 -2.12
CA ASN A 597 -18.17 17.21 -2.50
C ASN A 597 -16.85 17.49 -1.77
N CYS A 598 -16.64 18.71 -1.28
CA CYS A 598 -15.41 19.20 -0.66
C CYS A 598 -15.70 20.23 0.45
N PRO A 599 -16.46 19.88 1.51
CA PRO A 599 -16.92 20.85 2.52
C PRO A 599 -15.77 21.62 3.18
N ASP A 600 -14.65 20.94 3.46
CA ASP A 600 -13.47 21.55 4.08
C ASP A 600 -12.86 22.66 3.19
N LEU A 601 -12.86 22.47 1.86
CA LEU A 601 -12.37 23.49 0.92
C LEU A 601 -13.32 24.69 0.87
N ALA A 602 -14.64 24.45 0.89
CA ALA A 602 -15.63 25.52 0.93
C ALA A 602 -15.49 26.37 2.20
N GLN A 603 -15.23 25.73 3.35
CA GLN A 603 -14.96 26.41 4.61
C GLN A 603 -13.66 27.23 4.53
N TRP A 604 -12.57 26.60 4.07
CA TRP A 604 -11.27 27.27 3.91
C TRP A 604 -11.36 28.52 3.01
N ILE A 605 -12.11 28.45 1.90
CA ILE A 605 -12.36 29.60 1.01
C ILE A 605 -12.99 30.78 1.77
N ASN A 606 -14.00 30.52 2.62
CA ASN A 606 -14.63 31.58 3.40
C ASN A 606 -13.65 32.23 4.37
N ASP A 607 -12.79 31.42 5.00
CA ASP A 607 -11.78 31.92 5.93
C ASP A 607 -10.73 32.76 5.21
N GLN A 608 -10.28 32.37 4.02
CA GLN A 608 -9.35 33.17 3.21
C GLN A 608 -9.96 34.49 2.71
N VAL A 609 -11.26 34.53 2.44
CA VAL A 609 -11.95 35.78 2.08
C VAL A 609 -11.97 36.76 3.26
N LYS A 610 -12.13 36.28 4.50
CA LYS A 610 -11.99 37.13 5.70
C LYS A 610 -10.58 37.69 5.84
N VAL A 611 -9.56 36.86 5.59
CA VAL A 611 -8.15 37.29 5.59
C VAL A 611 -7.93 38.40 4.55
N SER A 612 -8.45 38.23 3.33
CA SER A 612 -8.37 39.26 2.27
C SER A 612 -9.06 40.57 2.67
N GLN A 613 -10.22 40.49 3.32
CA GLN A 613 -10.94 41.67 3.82
C GLN A 613 -10.13 42.42 4.89
N GLN A 614 -9.55 41.70 5.85
CA GLN A 614 -8.69 42.29 6.88
C GLN A 614 -7.42 42.92 6.28
N GLN A 615 -6.80 42.27 5.29
CA GLN A 615 -5.66 42.82 4.58
C GLN A 615 -6.03 44.12 3.85
N GLN A 616 -7.20 44.17 3.21
CA GLN A 616 -7.64 45.41 2.54
C GLN A 616 -7.97 46.53 3.53
N GLU A 617 -8.58 46.21 4.67
CA GLU A 617 -8.80 47.19 5.72
C GLU A 617 -7.47 47.76 6.22
N ALA A 618 -6.47 46.93 6.44
CA ALA A 618 -5.13 47.37 6.83
C ALA A 618 -4.43 48.24 5.75
N ILE A 619 -4.55 47.89 4.46
CA ILE A 619 -4.01 48.68 3.35
C ILE A 619 -4.71 50.03 3.27
N THR A 620 -6.04 50.03 3.37
CA THR A 620 -6.86 51.25 3.36
C THR A 620 -6.48 52.15 4.53
N ASN A 621 -6.34 51.59 5.75
CA ASN A 621 -5.94 52.33 6.94
C ASN A 621 -4.53 52.91 6.78
N ARG A 622 -3.54 52.15 6.26
CA ARG A 622 -2.19 52.70 5.98
C ARG A 622 -2.22 53.86 4.99
N ARG A 623 -3.01 53.74 3.92
CA ARG A 623 -3.16 54.81 2.94
C ARG A 623 -3.82 56.04 3.54
N GLU A 624 -4.89 55.85 4.31
CA GLU A 624 -5.59 56.95 5.00
C GLU A 624 -4.70 57.61 6.06
N LYS A 625 -3.90 56.85 6.82
CA LYS A 625 -2.87 57.37 7.74
C LYS A 625 -1.89 58.29 7.04
N LYS A 626 -1.34 57.87 5.91
CA LYS A 626 -0.42 58.68 5.11
C LYS A 626 -1.08 59.98 4.61
N ILE A 627 -2.33 59.91 4.15
CA ILE A 627 -3.08 61.10 3.72
C ILE A 627 -3.31 62.06 4.89
N ILE A 628 -3.60 61.55 6.09
CA ILE A 628 -3.75 62.37 7.30
C ILE A 628 -2.45 63.13 7.59
N GLU A 629 -1.29 62.46 7.56
CA GLU A 629 0.02 63.08 7.77
C GLU A 629 0.29 64.19 6.75
N GLU A 630 0.12 63.88 5.46
CA GLU A 630 0.31 64.83 4.37
C GLU A 630 -0.64 66.04 4.51
N THR A 631 -1.89 65.81 4.92
CA THR A 631 -2.89 66.87 5.13
C THR A 631 -2.54 67.75 6.34
N ILE A 632 -2.07 67.14 7.43
CA ILE A 632 -1.64 67.87 8.63
C ILE A 632 -0.41 68.71 8.32
N GLN A 633 0.58 68.15 7.61
CA GLN A 633 1.77 68.88 7.18
C GLN A 633 1.38 70.08 6.31
N TYR A 634 0.48 69.88 5.33
CA TYR A 634 -0.05 70.96 4.51
C TYR A 634 -0.73 72.06 5.35
N PHE A 635 -1.45 71.70 6.42
CA PHE A 635 -2.06 72.71 7.31
C PHE A 635 -1.03 73.51 8.09
N ILE A 636 0.06 72.88 8.55
CA ILE A 636 1.17 73.57 9.20
C ILE A 636 1.80 74.56 8.22
N ASP A 637 2.11 74.13 7.01
CA ASP A 637 2.77 74.95 5.99
C ASP A 637 1.94 76.16 5.54
N GLN A 638 0.61 76.09 5.69
CA GLN A 638 -0.34 77.13 5.27
C GLN A 638 -0.97 77.91 6.44
N ASP A 639 -0.50 77.69 7.68
CA ASP A 639 -1.06 78.28 8.91
C ASP A 639 -2.58 78.06 9.05
N ILE A 640 -3.06 76.87 8.66
CA ILE A 640 -4.47 76.47 8.77
C ILE A 640 -4.69 75.80 10.12
N ARG A 641 -5.73 76.22 10.85
CA ARG A 641 -6.12 75.59 12.13
C ARG A 641 -6.38 74.09 11.96
N ILE A 642 -5.55 73.26 12.61
CA ILE A 642 -5.69 71.81 12.59
C ILE A 642 -6.87 71.38 13.46
N SER A 643 -7.84 70.69 12.86
CA SER A 643 -8.97 70.07 13.56
C SER A 643 -9.43 68.84 12.81
N LYS A 644 -10.01 67.86 13.51
CA LYS A 644 -10.56 66.63 12.89
C LYS A 644 -11.54 66.94 11.75
N LYS A 645 -12.35 68.00 11.89
CA LYS A 645 -13.29 68.45 10.86
C LYS A 645 -12.58 68.97 9.61
N ASN A 646 -11.51 69.75 9.79
CA ASN A 646 -10.71 70.24 8.66
C ASN A 646 -9.95 69.08 8.00
N VAL A 647 -9.31 68.21 8.78
CA VAL A 647 -8.59 67.05 8.22
C VAL A 647 -9.54 66.14 7.45
N ALA A 648 -10.70 65.78 8.00
CA ALA A 648 -11.73 65.02 7.27
C ALA A 648 -12.09 65.68 5.92
N LYS A 649 -12.34 66.99 5.94
CA LYS A 649 -12.74 67.75 4.74
C LYS A 649 -11.64 67.74 3.66
N TYR A 650 -10.39 67.96 4.03
CA TYR A 650 -9.29 68.10 3.07
C TYR A 650 -8.71 66.75 2.62
N SER A 651 -8.62 65.78 3.53
CA SER A 651 -8.20 64.41 3.18
C SER A 651 -9.26 63.60 2.45
N GLN A 652 -10.51 64.09 2.42
CA GLN A 652 -11.71 63.37 1.98
C GLN A 652 -12.00 62.10 2.80
N ILE A 653 -11.39 61.96 3.99
CA ILE A 653 -11.67 60.89 4.93
C ILE A 653 -12.96 61.24 5.68
N LYS A 654 -13.87 60.26 5.75
CA LYS A 654 -15.12 60.37 6.51
C LYS A 654 -14.84 60.74 7.98
N ILE A 655 -15.52 61.76 8.50
CA ILE A 655 -15.24 62.29 9.84
C ILE A 655 -15.45 61.24 10.94
N GLU A 656 -16.35 60.28 10.73
CA GLU A 656 -16.64 59.18 11.66
C GLU A 656 -15.42 58.28 11.87
N LYS A 657 -14.53 58.18 10.88
CA LYS A 657 -13.27 57.43 11.00
C LYS A 657 -12.21 58.17 11.83
N LEU A 658 -12.35 59.48 12.05
CA LEU A 658 -11.39 60.29 12.82
C LEU A 658 -11.87 60.56 14.26
N VAL A 659 -13.14 60.31 14.56
CA VAL A 659 -13.77 60.56 15.86
C VAL A 659 -13.85 59.25 16.65
N GLY A 660 -13.79 59.33 17.99
CA GLY A 660 -13.82 58.18 18.89
C GLY A 660 -12.51 57.39 18.96
N GLU A 661 -12.59 56.16 19.48
CA GLU A 661 -11.48 55.20 19.59
C GLU A 661 -11.29 54.37 18.31
N THR A 662 -11.49 55.00 17.15
CA THR A 662 -11.21 54.39 15.85
C THR A 662 -9.70 54.38 15.61
N GLU A 663 -9.19 53.41 14.84
CA GLU A 663 -7.73 53.30 14.58
C GLU A 663 -7.15 54.60 13.99
N LEU A 664 -7.86 55.24 13.06
CA LEU A 664 -7.43 56.52 12.48
C LEU A 664 -7.65 57.70 13.42
N GLY A 665 -8.67 57.65 14.29
CA GLY A 665 -8.88 58.65 15.33
C GLY A 665 -7.76 58.66 16.37
N ILE A 666 -7.27 57.48 16.76
CA ILE A 666 -6.11 57.29 17.64
C ILE A 666 -4.85 57.81 16.93
N TYR A 667 -4.60 57.37 15.69
CA TYR A 667 -3.44 57.81 14.92
C TYR A 667 -3.38 59.31 14.69
N TYR A 668 -4.51 59.93 14.36
CA TYR A 668 -4.61 61.38 14.23
C TYR A 668 -4.13 62.07 15.52
N ASN A 669 -4.57 61.59 16.69
CA ASN A 669 -4.17 62.19 17.96
C ASN A 669 -2.67 61.98 18.22
N GLU A 670 -2.12 60.79 17.92
CA GLU A 670 -0.69 60.51 18.04
C GLU A 670 0.17 61.47 17.20
N VAL A 671 -0.24 61.75 15.95
CA VAL A 671 0.46 62.70 15.08
C VAL A 671 0.41 64.12 15.65
N ILE A 672 -0.74 64.57 16.17
CA ILE A 672 -0.90 65.89 16.80
C ILE A 672 -0.06 66.02 18.07
N ASP A 673 -0.10 65.01 18.95
CA ASP A 673 0.65 65.01 20.19
C ASP A 673 2.17 65.04 19.91
N GLY A 674 2.62 64.29 18.90
CA GLY A 674 4.01 64.34 18.42
C GLY A 674 4.45 65.75 17.97
N LEU A 675 3.58 66.47 17.24
CA LEU A 675 3.84 67.84 16.81
C LEU A 675 3.88 68.84 17.98
N ILE A 676 3.05 68.63 19.01
CA ILE A 676 3.07 69.45 20.23
C ILE A 676 4.37 69.24 21.01
N THR A 677 4.88 68.01 21.07
CA THR A 677 6.14 67.72 21.78
C THR A 677 7.39 68.19 21.04
N ALA A 678 7.31 68.41 19.73
CA ALA A 678 8.46 68.81 18.90
C ALA A 678 8.65 70.34 18.81
N ASN A 679 7.62 71.13 19.13
CA ASN A 679 7.67 72.60 19.22
C ASN A 679 7.85 73.03 20.68
#